data_AF-A0A384BRN9-F1
#
_entry.id   AF-A0A384BRN9-F1
#
_cell.length_a   1.000
_cell.length_b   1.000
_cell.length_c   1.000
_cell.angle_alpha   90.00
_cell.angle_beta   90.00
_cell.angle_gamma   90.00
#
_symmetry.space_group_name_H-M   'P 1'
#
loop_
_entity.id
_entity.type
_entity.pdbx_description
1 polymer ?
#
loop_
_entity_poly.entity_id
_entity_poly.type
_entity_poly.pdbx_seq_one_letter_code
_entity_poly.pdbx_strand_id
1 'polypeptide(L)'
;MSNGYSADQSFCHLISCFRARVKTYIQVEPVLDYLNFLPDDVKEQIQRTAVNAGNMQAADQLLSALEKGGWPPGWARQFLVALQRAGSDLAARYLNPELTDLPSPSSETTHDECLQLLTLLQPTLVDRLLVRDILDRCMEKKLLTNEDRSRISAAESNGNESGVRELLRRIVQKENWFSEFLTVLRQTENHALVQELTGTTCFESNAEPENLSQRDGPDVQEAVLSATGQPSPEREGWDEDCDSLESSLVDSSVVSESDTSLAEGSVSCLDESLGHNSNMGSDSDEENVAERASPEPELHLRPYQMEVAQPALEGKNIIICLPTGSGKTRVAVYIAKDHLDKKKKASEPGKVIVLVNKVPLVEQLFRKEFEPFLKKWYHTIGLSGDTQLKISFPEVVKTYDVIISTAQILENSLLNSEKGEDDGVQFSDFSLIVIDECHHTNKEAVYNNIMRRYLKQKLKNNKLKKECKPVIPLPQILGLTASPGVGGAKKQAEAKEHILKICANLDACTIKTVKENIVQLKDQIKEPCKKFAIADDTREDPFKDKLLEIMNKIQSFCQMSPMSDFGTQPYEQWTTQMEKKAAREGNRKERVCAEHLRKYNEALQINDTIRTIDAYNHLEAFYNDEKEKKFAVLEDDSDESGEDGDGDEDEDDVKKPLSLDRTDRFLMDLFFENRRMLKKLAENPKHENEKLIKLRNTIMEQYTRTEESARGIIFTKTRQSAYALSQWITENKKFAEVGVKAHHLIGAGHSSEFKPMTQNEQKEVISKFRTGKINLLIATTVAEEGLDIKECNIVIRYGLVTNEIAMVQARGRARADESTYVLVAHSNSGVIEREIVNDFREKMMYKAIDHVQNMNPEEYARKILELQMQSIMEKKMKIKRSIAKHYKENPSLINFLCKNCSVLACSGEDIHVIEKMHHVNMTPVFKELYIVRENKALRKKFADYQTNGEIICKKCGQAWGTMMVHKGLDLPCLKIKNFVVVFKNNTPKKQYKKWVELPITFPDLDYSQYCLCSDED
;
A
#
# COMPACT_ATOMS: atom_id res chain seq x y z
N MET A 1 8.85 -3.18 -65.22
CA MET A 1 7.53 -2.52 -65.30
C MET A 1 7.10 -2.16 -63.89
N SER A 2 6.43 -1.03 -63.70
CA SER A 2 6.07 -0.50 -62.39
C SER A 2 4.72 -1.06 -61.92
N ASN A 3 4.74 -2.05 -61.04
CA ASN A 3 3.60 -2.34 -60.18
C ASN A 3 3.74 -1.45 -58.95
N GLY A 4 3.17 -0.25 -59.01
CA GLY A 4 3.07 0.61 -57.83
C GLY A 4 2.17 -0.03 -56.78
N TYR A 5 2.55 0.07 -55.51
CA TYR A 5 1.62 -0.16 -54.41
C TYR A 5 0.40 0.75 -54.62
N SER A 6 -0.81 0.22 -54.47
CA SER A 6 -1.99 1.08 -54.46
C SER A 6 -1.89 1.98 -53.22
N ALA A 7 -1.96 3.29 -53.39
CA ALA A 7 -1.95 4.23 -52.27
C ALA A 7 -3.08 3.90 -51.26
N ASP A 8 -4.21 3.39 -51.76
CA ASP A 8 -5.35 2.94 -50.97
C ASP A 8 -5.03 1.70 -50.10
N GLN A 9 -4.07 0.83 -50.49
CA GLN A 9 -3.62 -0.30 -49.66
C GLN A 9 -2.68 0.14 -48.54
N SER A 10 -1.74 1.04 -48.84
CA SER A 10 -0.91 1.69 -47.81
C SER A 10 -1.80 2.45 -46.80
N PHE A 11 -2.89 3.04 -47.26
CA PHE A 11 -3.85 3.74 -46.43
C PHE A 11 -4.55 2.82 -45.41
N CYS A 12 -5.06 1.65 -45.83
CA CYS A 12 -5.65 0.68 -44.89
C CYS A 12 -4.64 0.18 -43.84
N HIS A 13 -3.37 0.02 -44.21
CA HIS A 13 -2.33 -0.32 -43.24
C HIS A 13 -2.14 0.78 -42.18
N LEU A 14 -2.16 2.07 -42.57
CA LEU A 14 -2.08 3.18 -41.62
C LEU A 14 -3.33 3.32 -40.73
N ILE A 15 -4.53 3.01 -41.25
CA ILE A 15 -5.75 2.93 -40.42
C ILE A 15 -5.57 1.87 -39.33
N SER A 16 -5.02 0.70 -39.65
CA SER A 16 -4.76 -0.36 -38.68
C SER A 16 -3.70 0.07 -37.64
N CYS A 17 -2.52 0.53 -38.09
CA CYS A 17 -1.42 0.92 -37.19
C CYS A 17 -1.78 2.07 -36.24
N PHE A 18 -2.48 3.10 -36.72
CA PHE A 18 -2.79 4.29 -35.91
C PHE A 18 -4.23 4.32 -35.39
N ARG A 19 -4.98 3.21 -35.49
CA ARG A 19 -6.43 3.14 -35.22
C ARG A 19 -6.84 3.82 -33.91
N ALA A 20 -6.12 3.56 -32.82
CA ALA A 20 -6.41 4.11 -31.50
C ALA A 20 -6.28 5.64 -31.43
N ARG A 21 -5.28 6.22 -32.11
CA ARG A 21 -5.10 7.68 -32.24
C ARG A 21 -6.14 8.29 -33.18
N VAL A 22 -6.37 7.68 -34.32
CA VAL A 22 -7.30 8.21 -35.33
C VAL A 22 -8.74 8.28 -34.79
N LYS A 23 -9.17 7.28 -33.99
CA LYS A 23 -10.48 7.28 -33.29
C LYS A 23 -10.74 8.50 -32.40
N THR A 24 -9.71 9.08 -31.76
CA THR A 24 -9.90 10.21 -30.83
C THR A 24 -9.90 11.57 -31.54
N TYR A 25 -9.29 11.67 -32.72
CA TYR A 25 -9.15 12.92 -33.47
C TYR A 25 -10.21 13.13 -34.58
N ILE A 26 -10.92 12.09 -35.02
CA ILE A 26 -12.04 12.22 -35.97
C ILE A 26 -13.30 12.74 -35.25
N GLN A 27 -13.93 13.80 -35.77
CA GLN A 27 -15.37 14.04 -35.58
C GLN A 27 -16.13 13.43 -36.76
N VAL A 28 -17.09 12.55 -36.50
CA VAL A 28 -17.67 11.69 -37.54
C VAL A 28 -18.71 12.43 -38.39
N GLU A 29 -19.63 13.17 -37.75
CA GLU A 29 -20.71 13.86 -38.46
C GLU A 29 -20.20 14.78 -39.58
N PRO A 30 -19.25 15.73 -39.34
CA PRO A 30 -18.82 16.67 -40.38
C PRO A 30 -17.93 15.99 -41.44
N VAL A 31 -17.35 14.82 -41.13
CA VAL A 31 -16.59 14.04 -42.11
C VAL A 31 -17.52 13.33 -43.09
N LEU A 32 -18.62 12.71 -42.61
CA LEU A 32 -19.58 12.00 -43.46
C LEU A 32 -20.19 12.89 -44.55
N ASP A 33 -20.45 14.17 -44.24
CA ASP A 33 -20.98 15.17 -45.19
C ASP A 33 -20.07 15.40 -46.41
N TYR A 34 -18.76 15.14 -46.29
CA TYR A 34 -17.81 15.27 -47.39
C TYR A 34 -17.52 13.92 -48.11
N LEU A 35 -18.02 12.78 -47.59
CA LEU A 35 -17.77 11.45 -48.15
C LEU A 35 -18.83 11.01 -49.16
N ASN A 36 -18.78 11.65 -50.32
CA ASN A 36 -19.69 11.39 -51.45
C ASN A 36 -19.60 9.97 -52.06
N PHE A 37 -18.62 9.15 -51.67
CA PHE A 37 -18.51 7.76 -52.12
C PHE A 37 -19.13 6.72 -51.17
N LEU A 38 -19.47 7.11 -49.93
CA LEU A 38 -20.18 6.23 -49.00
C LEU A 38 -21.67 6.18 -49.36
N PRO A 39 -22.27 4.97 -49.46
CA PRO A 39 -23.72 4.80 -49.58
C PRO A 39 -24.48 5.42 -48.40
N ASP A 40 -25.67 5.94 -48.66
CA ASP A 40 -26.44 6.69 -47.66
C ASP A 40 -26.99 5.81 -46.53
N ASP A 41 -27.21 4.51 -46.78
CA ASP A 41 -27.51 3.51 -45.75
C ASP A 41 -26.35 3.30 -44.77
N VAL A 42 -25.11 3.29 -45.26
CA VAL A 42 -23.90 3.21 -44.42
C VAL A 42 -23.71 4.51 -43.64
N LYS A 43 -23.97 5.68 -44.25
CA LYS A 43 -23.95 6.97 -43.53
C LYS A 43 -25.01 7.02 -42.43
N GLU A 44 -26.25 6.63 -42.72
CA GLU A 44 -27.32 6.57 -41.72
C GLU A 44 -26.96 5.61 -40.57
N GLN A 45 -26.38 4.44 -40.86
CA GLN A 45 -25.98 3.50 -39.82
C GLN A 45 -24.90 4.10 -38.89
N ILE A 46 -23.89 4.77 -39.45
CA ILE A 46 -22.83 5.42 -38.67
C ILE A 46 -23.38 6.63 -37.89
N GLN A 47 -24.30 7.41 -38.47
CA GLN A 47 -24.98 8.52 -37.77
C GLN A 47 -25.84 8.02 -36.60
N ARG A 48 -26.58 6.92 -36.78
CA ARG A 48 -27.35 6.27 -35.69
C ARG A 48 -26.42 5.81 -34.56
N THR A 49 -25.24 5.27 -34.87
CA THR A 49 -24.21 4.93 -33.87
C THR A 49 -23.65 6.18 -33.19
N ALA A 50 -23.44 7.28 -33.90
CA ALA A 50 -22.97 8.54 -33.31
C ALA A 50 -23.96 9.09 -32.27
N VAL A 51 -25.27 8.98 -32.53
CA VAL A 51 -26.35 9.37 -31.61
C VAL A 51 -26.48 8.40 -30.43
N ASN A 52 -26.48 7.09 -30.68
CA ASN A 52 -26.79 6.08 -29.66
C ASN A 52 -25.60 5.68 -28.78
N ALA A 53 -24.38 5.68 -29.33
CA ALA A 53 -23.17 5.14 -28.71
C ALA A 53 -21.98 6.13 -28.72
N GLY A 54 -22.13 7.29 -29.38
CA GLY A 54 -21.16 8.38 -29.34
C GLY A 54 -20.06 8.30 -30.41
N ASN A 55 -19.38 9.45 -30.57
CA ASN A 55 -18.48 9.72 -31.68
C ASN A 55 -17.32 8.71 -31.83
N MET A 56 -16.73 8.21 -30.73
CA MET A 56 -15.61 7.25 -30.81
C MET A 56 -16.03 5.90 -31.42
N GLN A 57 -17.24 5.43 -31.11
CA GLN A 57 -17.75 4.15 -31.59
C GLN A 57 -18.24 4.27 -33.05
N ALA A 58 -18.83 5.42 -33.40
CA ALA A 58 -19.09 5.78 -34.79
C ALA A 58 -17.80 5.93 -35.62
N ALA A 59 -16.70 6.44 -35.04
CA ALA A 59 -15.42 6.57 -35.71
C ALA A 59 -14.80 5.19 -35.98
N ASP A 60 -14.91 4.26 -35.03
CA ASP A 60 -14.48 2.87 -35.24
C ASP A 60 -15.28 2.17 -36.34
N GLN A 61 -16.61 2.39 -36.38
CA GLN A 61 -17.47 1.85 -37.43
C GLN A 61 -17.15 2.45 -38.81
N LEU A 62 -16.88 3.76 -38.89
CA LEU A 62 -16.42 4.43 -40.11
C LEU A 62 -15.10 3.85 -40.60
N LEU A 63 -14.09 3.74 -39.73
CA LEU A 63 -12.80 3.14 -40.10
C LEU A 63 -12.96 1.66 -40.52
N SER A 64 -13.79 0.90 -39.82
CA SER A 64 -14.13 -0.49 -40.18
C SER A 64 -14.80 -0.62 -41.56
N ALA A 65 -15.68 0.32 -41.91
CA ALA A 65 -16.33 0.35 -43.22
C ALA A 65 -15.33 0.71 -44.34
N LEU A 66 -14.39 1.62 -44.05
CA LEU A 66 -13.33 1.98 -44.99
C LEU A 66 -12.37 0.81 -45.26
N GLU A 67 -11.98 0.06 -44.23
CA GLU A 67 -11.13 -1.14 -44.37
C GLU A 67 -11.80 -2.30 -45.12
N LYS A 68 -13.11 -2.51 -44.91
CA LYS A 68 -13.86 -3.67 -45.46
C LYS A 68 -14.41 -3.46 -46.87
N GLY A 69 -14.38 -2.24 -47.41
CA GLY A 69 -15.08 -1.87 -48.64
C GLY A 69 -14.22 -1.83 -49.92
N GLY A 70 -14.80 -2.32 -51.03
CA GLY A 70 -14.23 -2.22 -52.38
C GLY A 70 -14.45 -0.84 -53.01
N TRP A 71 -13.88 0.20 -52.42
CA TRP A 71 -14.15 1.60 -52.79
C TRP A 71 -13.52 2.04 -54.13
N PRO A 72 -14.04 3.11 -54.79
CA PRO A 72 -13.46 3.63 -56.03
C PRO A 72 -12.00 4.10 -55.84
N PRO A 73 -11.10 3.87 -56.83
CA PRO A 73 -9.68 4.14 -56.67
C PRO A 73 -9.40 5.63 -56.37
N GLY A 74 -8.61 5.88 -55.33
CA GLY A 74 -8.34 7.23 -54.80
C GLY A 74 -9.33 7.72 -53.75
N TRP A 75 -10.21 6.86 -53.23
CA TRP A 75 -11.07 7.16 -52.07
C TRP A 75 -10.27 7.62 -50.85
N ALA A 76 -9.05 7.09 -50.62
CA ALA A 76 -8.18 7.49 -49.53
C ALA A 76 -7.85 8.99 -49.57
N ARG A 77 -7.63 9.53 -50.78
CA ARG A 77 -7.41 10.96 -50.99
C ARG A 77 -8.67 11.79 -50.76
N GLN A 78 -9.86 11.25 -51.06
CA GLN A 78 -11.12 11.92 -50.70
C GLN A 78 -11.33 11.92 -49.17
N PHE A 79 -10.99 10.83 -48.48
CA PHE A 79 -11.08 10.75 -47.02
C PHE A 79 -10.10 11.71 -46.32
N LEU A 80 -8.85 11.82 -46.77
CA LEU A 80 -7.90 12.83 -46.28
C LEU A 80 -8.42 14.27 -46.46
N VAL A 81 -9.00 14.58 -47.63
CA VAL A 81 -9.59 15.91 -47.89
C VAL A 81 -10.85 16.15 -47.06
N ALA A 82 -11.65 15.12 -46.77
CA ALA A 82 -12.80 15.19 -45.86
C ALA A 82 -12.35 15.47 -44.41
N LEU A 83 -11.31 14.79 -43.92
CA LEU A 83 -10.74 15.01 -42.58
C LEU A 83 -10.22 16.45 -42.41
N GLN A 84 -9.49 16.96 -43.40
CA GLN A 84 -9.01 18.36 -43.40
C GLN A 84 -10.17 19.37 -43.45
N ARG A 85 -11.21 19.11 -44.24
CA ARG A 85 -12.40 19.99 -44.32
C ARG A 85 -13.28 19.96 -43.07
N ALA A 86 -13.32 18.83 -42.38
CA ALA A 86 -13.97 18.67 -41.08
C ALA A 86 -13.12 19.20 -39.91
N GLY A 87 -11.88 19.63 -40.16
CA GLY A 87 -10.96 20.14 -39.14
C GLY A 87 -10.31 19.07 -38.25
N SER A 88 -10.35 17.80 -38.64
CA SER A 88 -9.63 16.69 -37.98
C SER A 88 -8.20 16.59 -38.51
N ASP A 89 -7.46 17.70 -38.44
CA ASP A 89 -6.14 17.88 -39.08
C ASP A 89 -5.10 16.87 -38.60
N LEU A 90 -5.06 16.60 -37.28
CA LEU A 90 -4.20 15.57 -36.68
C LEU A 90 -4.51 14.16 -37.23
N ALA A 91 -5.78 13.82 -37.43
CA ALA A 91 -6.18 12.52 -38.00
C ALA A 91 -5.71 12.37 -39.45
N ALA A 92 -5.71 13.47 -40.22
CA ALA A 92 -5.21 13.48 -41.60
C ALA A 92 -3.68 13.28 -41.67
N ARG A 93 -2.90 13.70 -40.65
CA ARG A 93 -1.45 13.45 -40.59
C ARG A 93 -1.12 11.97 -40.40
N TYR A 94 -1.72 11.30 -39.42
CA TYR A 94 -1.46 9.86 -39.15
C TYR A 94 -1.83 8.95 -40.33
N LEU A 95 -2.77 9.39 -41.18
CA LEU A 95 -3.21 8.64 -42.35
C LEU A 95 -2.52 9.10 -43.66
N ASN A 96 -1.63 10.09 -43.64
CA ASN A 96 -0.95 10.54 -44.86
C ASN A 96 0.05 9.46 -45.35
N PRO A 97 -0.15 8.83 -46.53
CA PRO A 97 0.71 7.75 -47.01
C PRO A 97 2.14 8.20 -47.37
N GLU A 98 2.43 9.50 -47.41
CA GLU A 98 3.80 10.01 -47.57
C GLU A 98 4.63 9.94 -46.27
N LEU A 99 3.99 9.88 -45.10
CA LEU A 99 4.62 9.77 -43.76
C LEU A 99 5.69 10.83 -43.41
N THR A 100 5.75 11.92 -44.17
CA THR A 100 6.77 12.98 -44.09
C THR A 100 6.61 13.94 -42.92
N ASP A 101 5.44 13.99 -42.28
CA ASP A 101 5.04 15.03 -41.31
C ASP A 101 4.23 14.45 -40.13
N LEU A 102 4.67 13.28 -39.64
CA LEU A 102 4.16 12.64 -38.42
C LEU A 102 4.60 13.43 -37.17
N PRO A 103 3.75 13.50 -36.12
CA PRO A 103 4.16 14.01 -34.82
C PRO A 103 5.36 13.25 -34.24
N SER A 104 6.27 13.96 -33.58
CA SER A 104 7.38 13.32 -32.86
C SER A 104 6.89 12.66 -31.56
N PRO A 105 7.48 11.55 -31.10
CA PRO A 105 7.04 10.87 -29.88
C PRO A 105 7.07 11.75 -28.60
N SER A 106 7.98 12.74 -28.55
CA SER A 106 8.00 13.75 -27.50
C SER A 106 6.81 14.71 -27.59
N SER A 107 6.46 15.21 -28.78
CA SER A 107 5.27 16.04 -28.97
C SER A 107 3.95 15.28 -28.74
N GLU A 108 3.89 13.98 -29.05
CA GLU A 108 2.75 13.13 -28.69
C GLU A 108 2.63 12.99 -27.17
N THR A 109 3.72 12.68 -26.48
CA THR A 109 3.76 12.54 -25.01
C THR A 109 3.31 13.83 -24.32
N THR A 110 3.84 14.99 -24.75
CA THR A 110 3.42 16.29 -24.19
C THR A 110 1.97 16.64 -24.51
N HIS A 111 1.43 16.25 -25.67
CA HIS A 111 0.00 16.42 -25.97
C HIS A 111 -0.87 15.55 -25.06
N ASP A 112 -0.48 14.30 -24.80
CA ASP A 112 -1.18 13.38 -23.89
C ASP A 112 -1.13 13.84 -22.43
N GLU A 113 0.00 14.39 -21.98
CA GLU A 113 0.14 15.03 -20.67
C GLU A 113 -0.82 16.23 -20.53
N CYS A 114 -0.91 17.08 -21.56
CA CYS A 114 -1.84 18.21 -21.60
C CYS A 114 -3.32 17.75 -21.60
N LEU A 115 -3.63 16.64 -22.27
CA LEU A 115 -4.98 16.02 -22.26
C LEU A 115 -5.36 15.47 -20.89
N GLN A 116 -4.44 14.76 -20.22
CA GLN A 116 -4.67 14.24 -18.86
C GLN A 116 -4.85 15.39 -17.87
N LEU A 117 -4.03 16.44 -17.96
CA LEU A 117 -4.14 17.63 -17.13
C LEU A 117 -5.47 18.37 -17.35
N LEU A 118 -5.90 18.56 -18.60
CA LEU A 118 -7.20 19.15 -18.90
C LEU A 118 -8.35 18.27 -18.43
N THR A 119 -8.23 16.95 -18.49
CA THR A 119 -9.26 16.03 -17.98
C THR A 119 -9.42 16.14 -16.46
N LEU A 120 -8.31 16.24 -15.73
CA LEU A 120 -8.30 16.45 -14.27
C LEU A 120 -8.88 17.81 -13.87
N LEU A 121 -8.59 18.87 -14.64
CA LEU A 121 -9.01 20.24 -14.34
C LEU A 121 -10.30 20.66 -15.06
N GLN A 122 -10.92 19.79 -15.87
CA GLN A 122 -12.15 20.08 -16.59
C GLN A 122 -13.29 20.59 -15.68
N PRO A 123 -13.51 20.07 -14.46
CA PRO A 123 -14.53 20.62 -13.56
C PRO A 123 -14.25 22.08 -13.19
N THR A 124 -13.01 22.43 -12.86
CA THR A 124 -12.62 23.82 -12.51
C THR A 124 -12.74 24.76 -13.71
N LEU A 125 -12.35 24.30 -14.91
CA LEU A 125 -12.47 25.08 -16.13
C LEU A 125 -13.95 25.33 -16.50
N VAL A 126 -14.81 24.33 -16.39
CA VAL A 126 -16.24 24.45 -16.71
C VAL A 126 -17.00 25.35 -15.71
N ASP A 127 -16.62 25.32 -14.44
CA ASP A 127 -17.18 26.17 -13.37
C ASP A 127 -16.80 27.66 -13.51
N ARG A 128 -15.58 27.95 -14.00
CA ARG A 128 -14.99 29.31 -13.91
C ARG A 128 -14.83 30.05 -15.23
N LEU A 129 -14.81 29.36 -16.37
CA LEU A 129 -14.56 29.97 -17.67
C LEU A 129 -15.87 30.47 -18.30
N LEU A 130 -15.89 31.69 -18.82
CA LEU A 130 -17.03 32.21 -19.59
C LEU A 130 -16.74 32.12 -21.09
N VAL A 131 -17.65 31.48 -21.84
CA VAL A 131 -17.49 31.28 -23.30
C VAL A 131 -17.27 32.60 -24.02
N ARG A 132 -18.03 33.64 -23.65
CA ARG A 132 -18.05 34.94 -24.33
C ARG A 132 -16.71 35.67 -24.26
N ASP A 133 -15.96 35.49 -23.19
CA ASP A 133 -14.72 36.22 -22.94
C ASP A 133 -13.57 35.67 -23.80
N ILE A 134 -13.59 34.37 -24.08
CA ILE A 134 -12.54 33.67 -24.83
C ILE A 134 -12.90 33.38 -26.29
N LEU A 135 -14.19 33.26 -26.66
CA LEU A 135 -14.61 32.77 -27.98
C LEU A 135 -14.05 33.63 -29.12
N ASP A 136 -14.13 34.96 -29.01
CA ASP A 136 -13.57 35.87 -30.00
C ASP A 136 -12.03 35.80 -30.08
N ARG A 137 -11.33 35.62 -28.95
CA ARG A 137 -9.87 35.46 -28.93
C ARG A 137 -9.41 34.12 -29.51
N CYS A 138 -10.13 33.03 -29.24
CA CYS A 138 -9.89 31.73 -29.88
C CYS A 138 -10.11 31.77 -31.40
N MET A 139 -11.06 32.58 -31.87
CA MET A 139 -11.26 32.84 -33.31
C MET A 139 -10.11 33.66 -33.92
N GLU A 140 -9.65 34.74 -33.26
CA GLU A 140 -8.48 35.52 -33.69
C GLU A 140 -7.21 34.65 -33.78
N LYS A 141 -7.00 33.77 -32.80
CA LYS A 141 -5.89 32.81 -32.74
C LYS A 141 -6.06 31.60 -33.68
N LYS A 142 -7.16 31.50 -34.43
CA LYS A 142 -7.50 30.37 -35.34
C LYS A 142 -7.60 29.00 -34.64
N LEU A 143 -7.83 28.97 -33.32
CA LEU A 143 -8.11 27.72 -32.58
C LEU A 143 -9.52 27.16 -32.89
N LEU A 144 -10.41 28.01 -33.40
CA LEU A 144 -11.80 27.67 -33.74
C LEU A 144 -12.16 28.20 -35.14
N THR A 145 -13.10 27.52 -35.81
CA THR A 145 -13.66 27.96 -37.09
C THR A 145 -15.00 28.68 -36.91
N ASN A 146 -15.50 29.32 -37.98
CA ASN A 146 -16.83 29.93 -37.99
C ASN A 146 -17.97 28.92 -37.75
N GLU A 147 -17.75 27.64 -38.09
CA GLU A 147 -18.71 26.57 -37.81
C GLU A 147 -18.66 26.16 -36.33
N ASP A 148 -17.45 26.01 -35.76
CA ASP A 148 -17.28 25.74 -34.33
C ASP A 148 -17.90 26.87 -33.49
N ARG A 149 -17.70 28.14 -33.88
CA ARG A 149 -18.36 29.29 -33.24
C ARG A 149 -19.88 29.12 -33.22
N SER A 150 -20.47 28.70 -34.33
CA SER A 150 -21.91 28.50 -34.46
C SER A 150 -22.41 27.34 -33.58
N ARG A 151 -21.68 26.22 -33.53
CA ARG A 151 -21.99 25.06 -32.68
C ARG A 151 -21.80 25.36 -31.18
N ILE A 152 -20.76 26.11 -30.80
CA ILE A 152 -20.49 26.54 -29.42
C ILE A 152 -21.55 27.54 -28.95
N SER A 153 -21.96 28.52 -29.76
CA SER A 153 -23.07 29.42 -29.41
C SER A 153 -24.42 28.69 -29.31
N ALA A 154 -24.64 27.61 -30.07
CA ALA A 154 -25.80 26.74 -29.89
C ALA A 154 -25.72 25.96 -28.57
N ALA A 155 -24.55 25.44 -28.19
CA ALA A 155 -24.34 24.80 -26.89
C ALA A 155 -24.50 25.77 -25.71
N GLU A 156 -24.07 27.03 -25.85
CA GLU A 156 -24.24 28.09 -24.84
C GLU A 156 -25.72 28.37 -24.52
N SER A 157 -26.64 28.17 -25.46
CA SER A 157 -28.09 28.31 -25.20
C SER A 157 -28.63 27.28 -24.19
N ASN A 158 -27.90 26.17 -23.97
CA ASN A 158 -28.15 25.18 -22.92
C ASN A 158 -27.27 25.42 -21.67
N GLY A 159 -26.77 26.65 -21.48
CA GLY A 159 -25.94 27.08 -20.35
C GLY A 159 -24.47 27.26 -20.70
N ASN A 160 -23.79 28.18 -20.00
CA ASN A 160 -22.36 28.46 -20.21
C ASN A 160 -21.48 27.22 -20.06
N GLU A 161 -21.75 26.37 -19.05
CA GLU A 161 -21.03 25.10 -18.85
C GLU A 161 -21.05 24.21 -20.09
N SER A 162 -22.21 24.09 -20.75
CA SER A 162 -22.41 23.31 -21.97
C SER A 162 -21.58 23.87 -23.13
N GLY A 163 -21.55 25.21 -23.26
CA GLY A 163 -20.70 25.90 -24.23
C GLY A 163 -19.20 25.74 -23.96
N VAL A 164 -18.75 25.79 -22.69
CA VAL A 164 -17.35 25.55 -22.31
C VAL A 164 -16.94 24.10 -22.64
N ARG A 165 -17.79 23.12 -22.33
CA ARG A 165 -17.52 21.70 -22.62
C ARG A 165 -17.33 21.45 -24.12
N GLU A 166 -18.19 22.00 -24.98
CA GLU A 166 -18.02 21.87 -26.44
C GLU A 166 -16.81 22.68 -26.94
N LEU A 167 -16.56 23.88 -26.42
CA LEU A 167 -15.37 24.67 -26.77
C LEU A 167 -14.06 23.94 -26.45
N LEU A 168 -13.94 23.34 -25.26
CA LEU A 168 -12.76 22.55 -24.89
C LEU A 168 -12.60 21.31 -25.76
N ARG A 169 -13.72 20.62 -26.08
CA ARG A 169 -13.74 19.48 -27.02
C ARG A 169 -13.21 19.84 -28.41
N ARG A 170 -13.49 21.05 -28.92
CA ARG A 170 -12.98 21.53 -30.22
C ARG A 170 -11.50 21.91 -30.17
N ILE A 171 -11.10 22.75 -29.20
CA ILE A 171 -9.74 23.27 -29.11
C ILE A 171 -8.71 22.14 -28.99
N VAL A 172 -9.01 21.10 -28.21
CA VAL A 172 -8.19 19.89 -28.05
C VAL A 172 -7.76 19.23 -29.36
N GLN A 173 -8.57 19.32 -30.43
CA GLN A 173 -8.30 18.64 -31.70
C GLN A 173 -7.33 19.40 -32.62
N LYS A 174 -6.80 20.55 -32.18
CA LYS A 174 -5.88 21.38 -32.96
C LYS A 174 -4.42 21.24 -32.51
N GLU A 175 -3.50 21.51 -33.43
CA GLU A 175 -2.07 21.53 -33.15
C GLU A 175 -1.68 22.67 -32.21
N ASN A 176 -0.75 22.41 -31.29
CA ASN A 176 -0.26 23.37 -30.29
C ASN A 176 -1.35 24.06 -29.45
N TRP A 177 -2.55 23.46 -29.36
CA TRP A 177 -3.72 24.07 -28.75
C TRP A 177 -3.47 24.58 -27.33
N PHE A 178 -2.68 23.85 -26.54
CA PHE A 178 -2.43 24.16 -25.13
C PHE A 178 -1.65 25.47 -24.92
N SER A 179 -0.59 25.73 -25.71
CA SER A 179 0.21 26.96 -25.57
C SER A 179 -0.54 28.21 -26.06
N GLU A 180 -1.32 28.06 -27.14
CA GLU A 180 -2.17 29.13 -27.64
C GLU A 180 -3.41 29.37 -26.75
N PHE A 181 -4.02 28.32 -26.19
CA PHE A 181 -5.10 28.45 -25.20
C PHE A 181 -4.63 29.11 -23.90
N LEU A 182 -3.44 28.75 -23.39
CA LEU A 182 -2.81 29.45 -22.26
C LEU A 182 -2.52 30.93 -22.59
N THR A 183 -2.20 31.25 -23.84
CA THR A 183 -2.03 32.64 -24.30
C THR A 183 -3.36 33.39 -24.33
N VAL A 184 -4.44 32.76 -24.81
CA VAL A 184 -5.81 33.32 -24.74
C VAL A 184 -6.23 33.57 -23.29
N LEU A 185 -6.05 32.59 -22.39
CA LEU A 185 -6.38 32.76 -20.97
C LEU A 185 -5.59 33.90 -20.31
N ARG A 186 -4.31 34.11 -20.67
CA ARG A 186 -3.53 35.28 -20.22
C ARG A 186 -4.04 36.60 -20.79
N GLN A 187 -4.62 36.60 -21.99
CA GLN A 187 -5.17 37.78 -22.66
C GLN A 187 -6.62 38.11 -22.26
N THR A 188 -7.30 37.20 -21.57
CA THR A 188 -8.65 37.37 -21.02
C THR A 188 -8.66 37.46 -19.49
N GLU A 189 -7.56 37.91 -18.89
CA GLU A 189 -7.36 38.11 -17.44
C GLU A 189 -7.56 36.85 -16.56
N ASN A 190 -7.64 35.65 -17.18
CA ASN A 190 -7.84 34.35 -16.51
C ASN A 190 -6.56 33.80 -15.83
N HIS A 191 -5.70 34.71 -15.35
CA HIS A 191 -4.73 34.62 -14.24
C HIS A 191 -4.61 33.26 -13.54
N ALA A 192 -5.59 33.00 -12.68
CA ALA A 192 -5.60 31.85 -11.78
C ALA A 192 -5.68 30.51 -12.52
N LEU A 193 -6.47 30.42 -13.59
CA LEU A 193 -6.60 29.18 -14.39
C LEU A 193 -5.30 28.88 -15.15
N VAL A 194 -4.57 29.92 -15.57
CA VAL A 194 -3.22 29.77 -16.17
C VAL A 194 -2.25 29.18 -15.15
N GLN A 195 -2.22 29.69 -13.92
CA GLN A 195 -1.34 29.16 -12.86
C GLN A 195 -1.68 27.72 -12.48
N GLU A 196 -2.97 27.38 -12.44
CA GLU A 196 -3.47 26.01 -12.19
C GLU A 196 -3.09 25.05 -13.33
N LEU A 197 -3.14 25.50 -14.59
CA LEU A 197 -2.74 24.74 -15.78
C LEU A 197 -1.23 24.67 -16.04
N THR A 198 -0.40 25.59 -15.51
CA THR A 198 1.06 25.55 -15.70
C THR A 198 1.84 25.19 -14.44
N GLY A 199 1.15 24.95 -13.31
CA GLY A 199 1.76 24.56 -12.02
C GLY A 199 2.78 25.57 -11.47
N THR A 200 2.78 26.81 -11.96
CA THR A 200 3.87 27.78 -11.74
C THR A 200 3.39 28.96 -10.92
N THR A 201 3.84 29.01 -9.67
CA THR A 201 3.75 30.20 -8.81
C THR A 201 4.77 31.24 -9.27
N CYS A 202 4.41 32.03 -10.27
CA CYS A 202 5.21 33.18 -10.70
C CYS A 202 5.28 34.21 -9.56
N PHE A 203 6.42 34.25 -8.86
CA PHE A 203 6.84 35.47 -8.16
C PHE A 203 7.04 36.58 -9.19
N GLU A 204 6.49 37.76 -8.93
CA GLU A 204 6.74 38.95 -9.74
C GLU A 204 8.18 39.42 -9.56
N SER A 205 9.01 39.25 -10.59
CA SER A 205 10.23 40.01 -10.78
C SER A 205 10.09 40.88 -12.02
N ASN A 206 9.92 42.19 -11.82
CA ASN A 206 9.70 43.14 -12.91
C ASN A 206 10.95 43.29 -13.78
N ALA A 207 10.90 42.71 -14.98
CA ALA A 207 11.80 43.00 -16.09
C ALA A 207 10.97 43.00 -17.38
N GLU A 208 10.91 44.15 -18.06
CA GLU A 208 10.15 44.29 -19.31
C GLU A 208 10.83 43.55 -20.47
N PRO A 209 10.07 42.99 -21.42
CA PRO A 209 10.64 42.34 -22.59
C PRO A 209 11.05 43.37 -23.65
N GLU A 210 12.36 43.60 -23.82
CA GLU A 210 12.82 44.33 -25.01
C GLU A 210 12.56 43.52 -26.28
N ASN A 211 12.02 44.22 -27.29
CA ASN A 211 11.71 43.65 -28.59
C ASN A 211 13.00 43.33 -29.36
N LEU A 212 12.99 42.27 -30.17
CA LEU A 212 13.52 42.35 -31.53
C LEU A 212 12.81 41.34 -32.43
N SER A 213 12.52 41.76 -33.66
CA SER A 213 11.74 40.96 -34.62
C SER A 213 12.35 41.07 -36.02
N GLN A 214 12.11 40.02 -36.82
CA GLN A 214 12.40 39.89 -38.26
C GLN A 214 13.88 39.69 -38.65
N ARG A 215 14.11 38.55 -39.36
CA ARG A 215 14.80 38.41 -40.68
C ARG A 215 16.25 38.93 -40.82
N ASP A 216 17.15 38.30 -41.58
CA ASP A 216 17.05 37.35 -42.71
C ASP A 216 18.04 36.15 -42.58
N GLY A 217 18.04 35.22 -43.55
CA GLY A 217 19.10 34.20 -43.76
C GLY A 217 19.98 34.50 -44.99
N PRO A 218 20.67 33.53 -45.64
CA PRO A 218 20.79 32.09 -45.35
C PRO A 218 22.29 31.63 -45.31
N ASP A 219 22.57 30.38 -45.71
CA ASP A 219 23.89 29.74 -45.93
C ASP A 219 24.75 29.49 -44.66
N VAL A 220 25.66 28.51 -44.57
CA VAL A 220 26.31 27.61 -45.56
C VAL A 220 26.20 26.13 -45.14
N GLN A 221 26.28 25.20 -46.10
CA GLN A 221 26.30 23.74 -45.90
C GLN A 221 27.63 23.13 -46.40
N GLU A 222 27.94 21.88 -45.98
CA GLU A 222 29.11 21.06 -46.38
C GLU A 222 30.52 21.53 -45.90
N ALA A 223 31.61 20.74 -45.93
CA ALA A 223 31.88 19.31 -45.61
C ALA A 223 33.42 19.03 -45.78
N VAL A 224 33.83 17.74 -45.77
CA VAL A 224 35.07 17.16 -46.36
C VAL A 224 36.37 17.08 -45.50
N LEU A 225 36.58 15.88 -44.93
CA LEU A 225 37.78 15.00 -44.95
C LEU A 225 39.23 15.57 -44.86
N SER A 226 40.07 15.00 -43.97
CA SER A 226 41.11 13.97 -44.30
C SER A 226 42.44 13.97 -43.48
N ALA A 227 43.01 12.75 -43.36
CA ALA A 227 44.45 12.38 -43.41
C ALA A 227 45.50 12.77 -42.31
N THR A 228 45.97 11.72 -41.60
CA THR A 228 47.38 11.34 -41.29
C THR A 228 48.38 12.30 -40.61
N GLY A 229 49.03 11.83 -39.54
CA GLY A 229 50.33 12.37 -39.07
C GLY A 229 50.89 11.75 -37.77
N GLN A 230 52.06 11.11 -37.84
CA GLN A 230 53.01 10.84 -36.73
C GLN A 230 54.26 11.74 -36.93
N PRO A 231 55.19 11.97 -35.96
CA PRO A 231 55.69 11.00 -34.97
C PRO A 231 56.01 11.53 -33.53
N SER A 232 56.66 10.65 -32.74
CA SER A 232 57.26 10.79 -31.39
C SER A 232 58.56 11.66 -31.36
N PRO A 233 59.39 11.75 -30.27
CA PRO A 233 59.43 11.04 -28.96
C PRO A 233 59.34 12.05 -27.76
N GLU A 234 59.63 11.81 -26.46
CA GLU A 234 60.46 10.90 -25.62
C GLU A 234 59.75 10.68 -24.24
N ARG A 235 60.07 9.74 -23.31
CA ARG A 235 61.13 8.70 -23.18
C ARG A 235 60.72 7.61 -22.16
N GLU A 236 61.31 6.40 -22.29
CA GLU A 236 61.71 5.38 -21.26
C GLU A 236 60.96 5.38 -19.89
N GLY A 237 60.35 4.31 -19.36
CA GLY A 237 60.46 2.84 -19.51
C GLY A 237 60.16 2.21 -18.12
N TRP A 238 59.90 0.91 -17.88
CA TRP A 238 59.76 -0.34 -18.65
C TRP A 238 58.52 -1.08 -18.08
N ASP A 239 57.76 -1.93 -18.79
CA ASP A 239 58.07 -3.29 -19.30
C ASP A 239 58.56 -4.22 -18.15
N GLU A 240 58.15 -5.48 -17.96
CA GLU A 240 57.64 -6.57 -18.83
C GLU A 240 56.60 -7.44 -18.01
N ASP A 241 55.72 -8.31 -18.53
CA ASP A 241 55.30 -8.63 -19.91
C ASP A 241 53.95 -9.42 -19.98
N CYS A 242 53.41 -9.55 -21.20
CA CYS A 242 52.65 -10.67 -21.85
C CYS A 242 51.65 -11.58 -21.07
N ASP A 243 50.58 -12.14 -21.66
CA ASP A 243 49.96 -12.12 -23.02
C ASP A 243 48.45 -12.51 -22.81
N SER A 244 47.42 -12.17 -23.60
CA SER A 244 47.14 -12.44 -25.04
C SER A 244 47.06 -13.96 -25.36
N LEU A 245 46.17 -14.56 -26.18
CA LEU A 245 44.95 -14.29 -26.97
C LEU A 245 44.15 -15.64 -27.02
N GLU A 246 42.91 -15.86 -27.52
CA GLU A 246 41.86 -15.10 -28.24
C GLU A 246 40.46 -15.76 -28.01
N SER A 247 39.37 -15.25 -28.60
CA SER A 247 38.10 -15.96 -28.94
C SER A 247 37.22 -16.50 -27.77
N SER A 248 35.96 -16.95 -27.92
CA SER A 248 34.83 -16.48 -28.75
C SER A 248 33.51 -17.17 -28.33
N LEU A 249 32.39 -16.42 -28.26
CA LEU A 249 30.98 -16.83 -28.36
C LEU A 249 30.33 -17.81 -27.33
N VAL A 250 29.02 -17.61 -27.16
CA VAL A 250 27.96 -18.44 -26.52
C VAL A 250 27.73 -18.31 -25.00
N ASP A 251 26.57 -17.69 -24.70
CA ASP A 251 25.66 -17.79 -23.55
C ASP A 251 26.14 -18.20 -22.13
N SER A 252 25.83 -17.32 -21.16
CA SER A 252 24.67 -17.61 -20.28
C SER A 252 24.23 -16.40 -19.44
N SER A 253 22.92 -16.24 -19.27
CA SER A 253 22.28 -15.18 -18.49
C SER A 253 21.94 -15.62 -17.06
N VAL A 254 22.17 -14.75 -16.05
CA VAL A 254 21.33 -14.73 -14.83
C VAL A 254 21.09 -13.28 -14.35
N VAL A 255 19.87 -12.81 -14.62
CA VAL A 255 19.02 -11.87 -13.87
C VAL A 255 19.62 -11.15 -12.64
N SER A 256 19.65 -9.83 -12.70
CA SER A 256 19.34 -8.96 -11.54
C SER A 256 17.90 -8.46 -11.65
N GLU A 257 17.20 -8.34 -10.52
CA GLU A 257 15.77 -7.98 -10.43
C GLU A 257 15.60 -6.44 -10.46
N SER A 258 14.60 -5.93 -11.18
CA SER A 258 14.21 -4.51 -11.13
C SER A 258 12.71 -4.31 -11.34
N ASP A 259 12.06 -3.66 -10.38
CA ASP A 259 10.62 -3.36 -10.41
C ASP A 259 10.26 -2.38 -11.53
N THR A 260 9.21 -2.68 -12.30
CA THR A 260 8.50 -1.69 -13.11
C THR A 260 6.98 -1.81 -13.00
N SER A 261 6.38 -0.97 -12.15
CA SER A 261 5.08 -0.37 -12.44
C SER A 261 5.11 1.09 -11.95
N LEU A 262 4.95 2.02 -12.88
CA LEU A 262 5.13 3.45 -12.64
C LEU A 262 3.88 4.06 -12.02
N ALA A 263 4.08 4.94 -11.05
CA ALA A 263 3.05 5.80 -10.45
C ALA A 263 3.71 7.08 -9.91
N GLU A 264 4.23 7.91 -10.83
CA GLU A 264 4.62 9.29 -10.48
C GLU A 264 3.37 10.16 -10.23
N GLY A 265 3.56 11.31 -9.59
CA GLY A 265 2.45 12.13 -9.05
C GLY A 265 2.63 12.59 -7.61
N SER A 266 3.86 12.86 -7.18
CA SER A 266 4.17 13.34 -5.83
C SER A 266 3.89 14.84 -5.68
N VAL A 267 2.62 15.23 -5.49
CA VAL A 267 2.26 16.62 -5.18
C VAL A 267 2.74 16.96 -3.76
N SER A 268 3.68 17.91 -3.66
CA SER A 268 4.23 18.37 -2.38
C SER A 268 3.36 19.44 -1.74
N CYS A 269 2.37 19.04 -0.93
CA CYS A 269 1.54 19.99 -0.18
C CYS A 269 2.38 20.77 0.85
N LEU A 270 2.61 22.06 0.57
CA LEU A 270 3.06 23.03 1.56
C LEU A 270 1.91 23.30 2.55
N ASP A 271 2.22 23.37 3.85
CA ASP A 271 1.26 23.60 4.94
C ASP A 271 1.36 25.07 5.39
N GLU A 272 0.72 25.98 4.65
CA GLU A 272 0.63 27.38 5.04
C GLU A 272 -0.27 27.55 6.27
N SER A 273 0.35 27.81 7.42
CA SER A 273 -0.36 28.09 8.67
C SER A 273 0.46 28.94 9.64
N LEU A 274 0.72 30.19 9.25
CA LEU A 274 0.89 31.29 10.20
C LEU A 274 -0.37 32.16 10.11
N GLY A 275 -1.09 32.26 11.23
CA GLY A 275 -2.50 32.65 11.22
C GLY A 275 -2.77 34.15 11.23
N HIS A 276 -4.07 34.48 11.20
CA HIS A 276 -4.58 35.81 11.53
C HIS A 276 -5.56 35.71 12.69
N ASN A 277 -5.10 36.05 13.89
CA ASN A 277 -5.98 36.48 14.97
C ASN A 277 -6.24 37.97 14.78
N SER A 278 -7.45 38.36 14.40
CA SER A 278 -7.83 39.76 14.26
C SER A 278 -8.05 40.41 15.63
N ASN A 279 -7.22 41.41 15.95
CA ASN A 279 -7.67 42.54 16.77
C ASN A 279 -6.93 43.82 16.37
N MET A 280 -7.54 44.97 16.60
CA MET A 280 -7.14 46.26 16.04
C MET A 280 -5.88 46.86 16.71
N GLY A 281 -5.20 47.75 15.98
CA GLY A 281 -4.03 48.49 16.46
C GLY A 281 -4.24 50.01 16.54
N SER A 282 -3.49 50.62 17.45
CA SER A 282 -3.25 52.07 17.67
C SER A 282 -2.16 52.14 18.77
N ASP A 283 -1.06 52.89 18.69
CA ASP A 283 -0.59 53.86 17.68
C ASP A 283 0.91 53.65 17.36
N SER A 284 1.61 54.70 16.92
CA SER A 284 2.99 54.72 16.44
C SER A 284 4.06 54.30 17.47
N ASP A 285 5.19 53.80 16.98
CA ASP A 285 6.45 54.58 16.91
C ASP A 285 7.54 53.81 16.12
N GLU A 286 8.45 54.55 15.46
CA GLU A 286 9.55 53.98 14.65
C GLU A 286 10.84 53.85 15.48
N GLU A 287 11.26 52.63 15.85
CA GLU A 287 12.66 52.35 16.23
C GLU A 287 13.17 50.99 15.73
N ASN A 288 14.49 50.91 15.55
CA ASN A 288 15.19 49.81 14.88
C ASN A 288 15.09 48.47 15.64
N VAL A 289 14.58 47.43 14.98
CA VAL A 289 14.68 46.03 15.45
C VAL A 289 15.44 45.19 14.43
N ALA A 290 16.71 44.89 14.73
CA ALA A 290 17.51 43.95 13.97
C ALA A 290 16.93 42.52 14.03
N GLU A 291 17.17 41.74 12.97
CA GLU A 291 16.63 40.38 12.80
C GLU A 291 16.95 39.46 13.99
N ARG A 292 15.95 39.20 14.84
CA ARG A 292 16.06 38.21 15.91
C ARG A 292 15.83 36.81 15.34
N ALA A 293 16.92 36.18 14.89
CA ALA A 293 16.94 34.74 14.66
C ALA A 293 16.45 34.01 15.93
N SER A 294 15.52 33.06 15.75
CA SER A 294 14.99 32.25 16.84
C SER A 294 16.12 31.52 17.59
N PRO A 295 16.10 31.46 18.94
CA PRO A 295 17.18 30.85 19.71
C PRO A 295 17.35 29.36 19.36
N GLU A 296 18.60 28.93 19.23
CA GLU A 296 18.92 27.59 18.76
C GLU A 296 18.48 26.49 19.75
N PRO A 297 17.99 25.34 19.28
CA PRO A 297 17.54 24.27 20.16
C PRO A 297 18.75 23.54 20.78
N GLU A 298 19.05 23.83 22.04
CA GLU A 298 20.17 23.20 22.76
C GLU A 298 19.93 21.70 23.07
N LEU A 299 20.95 20.87 22.84
CA LEU A 299 20.90 19.42 23.08
C LEU A 299 21.31 19.06 24.52
N HIS A 300 20.41 19.30 25.48
CA HIS A 300 20.60 18.91 26.88
C HIS A 300 19.88 17.60 27.25
N LEU A 301 20.44 16.87 28.22
CA LEU A 301 19.80 15.73 28.89
C LEU A 301 19.43 16.09 30.34
N ARG A 302 18.29 15.55 30.78
CA ARG A 302 17.82 15.63 32.17
C ARG A 302 18.68 14.74 33.09
N PRO A 303 18.77 15.01 34.40
CA PRO A 303 19.52 14.16 35.35
C PRO A 303 19.24 12.64 35.23
N TYR A 304 17.97 12.20 35.18
CA TYR A 304 17.66 10.77 34.99
C TYR A 304 18.03 10.22 33.60
N GLN A 305 18.16 11.09 32.59
CA GLN A 305 18.60 10.72 31.25
C GLN A 305 20.12 10.51 31.23
N MET A 306 20.89 11.40 31.88
CA MET A 306 22.33 11.23 32.08
C MET A 306 22.63 9.95 32.88
N GLU A 307 21.89 9.69 33.96
CA GLU A 307 22.05 8.50 34.82
C GLU A 307 22.01 7.18 34.02
N VAL A 308 21.15 7.08 32.99
CA VAL A 308 21.05 5.90 32.13
C VAL A 308 21.96 5.95 30.90
N ALA A 309 22.31 7.13 30.40
CA ALA A 309 23.21 7.32 29.26
C ALA A 309 24.67 7.05 29.61
N GLN A 310 25.11 7.37 30.83
CA GLN A 310 26.52 7.40 31.24
C GLN A 310 27.37 6.18 30.78
N PRO A 311 26.94 4.92 30.93
CA PRO A 311 27.77 3.78 30.49
C PRO A 311 27.92 3.69 28.95
N ALA A 312 26.97 4.22 28.18
CA ALA A 312 27.10 4.31 26.73
C ALA A 312 28.11 5.40 26.31
N LEU A 313 28.15 6.53 27.04
CA LEU A 313 29.17 7.58 26.85
C LEU A 313 30.60 7.06 27.18
N GLU A 314 30.69 5.99 27.98
CA GLU A 314 31.91 5.23 28.29
C GLU A 314 32.22 4.11 27.27
N GLY A 315 31.52 4.07 26.13
CA GLY A 315 31.73 3.10 25.05
C GLY A 315 31.19 1.68 25.31
N LYS A 316 30.36 1.48 26.35
CA LYS A 316 29.84 0.16 26.72
C LYS A 316 28.54 -0.17 25.98
N ASN A 317 28.37 -1.43 25.59
CA ASN A 317 27.10 -1.94 25.05
C ASN A 317 26.05 -2.01 26.16
N ILE A 318 24.90 -1.33 26.02
CA ILE A 318 23.83 -1.34 27.04
C ILE A 318 22.42 -1.37 26.44
N ILE A 319 21.46 -1.76 27.27
CA ILE A 319 20.03 -1.54 27.04
C ILE A 319 19.55 -0.42 27.96
N ILE A 320 18.94 0.63 27.43
CA ILE A 320 18.25 1.67 28.19
C ILE A 320 16.75 1.34 28.22
N CYS A 321 16.25 1.04 29.42
CA CYS A 321 14.84 0.78 29.68
C CYS A 321 14.22 2.02 30.35
N LEU A 322 13.42 2.77 29.58
CA LEU A 322 12.90 4.09 29.94
C LEU A 322 11.42 4.24 29.53
N PRO A 323 10.50 4.71 30.40
CA PRO A 323 9.07 4.81 30.09
C PRO A 323 8.73 5.59 28.81
N THR A 324 7.53 5.39 28.27
CA THR A 324 7.00 6.22 27.18
C THR A 324 6.89 7.68 27.64
N GLY A 325 7.23 8.64 26.77
CA GLY A 325 7.28 10.07 27.11
C GLY A 325 8.60 10.56 27.74
N SER A 326 9.39 9.69 28.37
CA SER A 326 10.65 10.06 29.08
C SER A 326 11.82 10.52 28.19
N GLY A 327 11.62 10.70 26.88
CA GLY A 327 12.63 11.22 25.96
C GLY A 327 13.70 10.23 25.50
N LYS A 328 13.38 8.94 25.34
CA LYS A 328 14.32 7.89 24.85
C LYS A 328 15.13 8.31 23.62
N THR A 329 14.50 8.91 22.62
CA THR A 329 15.21 9.34 21.40
C THR A 329 16.22 10.45 21.67
N ARG A 330 15.90 11.43 22.53
CA ARG A 330 16.82 12.51 22.90
C ARG A 330 18.11 11.97 23.52
N VAL A 331 18.01 10.92 24.33
CA VAL A 331 19.16 10.19 24.89
C VAL A 331 20.01 9.56 23.78
N ALA A 332 19.37 8.96 22.77
CA ALA A 332 20.08 8.37 21.64
C ALA A 332 20.80 9.40 20.77
N VAL A 333 20.18 10.56 20.51
CA VAL A 333 20.81 11.68 19.78
C VAL A 333 22.02 12.21 20.53
N TYR A 334 21.92 12.40 21.85
CA TYR A 334 23.04 12.84 22.68
C TYR A 334 24.21 11.84 22.67
N ILE A 335 23.93 10.54 22.85
CA ILE A 335 24.96 9.49 22.78
C ILE A 335 25.59 9.44 21.38
N ALA A 336 24.80 9.53 20.31
CA ALA A 336 25.32 9.57 18.94
C ALA A 336 26.24 10.78 18.70
N LYS A 337 25.87 11.97 19.20
CA LYS A 337 26.71 13.17 19.09
C LYS A 337 28.02 13.04 19.87
N ASP A 338 27.95 12.65 21.14
CA ASP A 338 29.15 12.47 21.99
C ASP A 338 30.10 11.40 21.42
N HIS A 339 29.56 10.29 20.92
CA HIS A 339 30.33 9.24 20.26
C HIS A 339 31.04 9.73 18.99
N LEU A 340 30.34 10.46 18.11
CA LEU A 340 30.94 11.04 16.91
C LEU A 340 31.96 12.14 17.25
N ASP A 341 31.66 13.02 18.21
CA ASP A 341 32.58 14.06 18.69
C ASP A 341 33.86 13.44 19.29
N LYS A 342 33.76 12.31 19.99
CA LYS A 342 34.91 11.54 20.50
C LYS A 342 35.72 10.91 19.36
N LYS A 343 35.07 10.27 18.39
CA LYS A 343 35.74 9.71 17.19
C LYS A 343 36.49 10.77 16.41
N LYS A 344 35.85 11.91 16.15
CA LYS A 344 36.44 13.07 15.47
C LYS A 344 37.63 13.66 16.23
N LYS A 345 37.57 13.74 17.57
CA LYS A 345 38.71 14.17 18.42
C LYS A 345 39.86 13.16 18.46
N ALA A 346 39.58 11.87 18.26
CA ALA A 346 40.59 10.82 18.19
C ALA A 346 41.17 10.61 16.77
N SER A 347 40.69 11.37 15.76
CA SER A 347 40.97 11.15 14.33
C SER A 347 40.59 9.74 13.84
N GLU A 348 39.60 9.12 14.48
CA GLU A 348 39.04 7.82 14.09
C GLU A 348 37.76 7.99 13.24
N PRO A 349 37.48 7.08 12.29
CA PRO A 349 36.21 7.10 11.56
C PRO A 349 35.03 6.87 12.51
N GLY A 350 34.13 7.86 12.57
CA GLY A 350 32.86 7.79 13.28
C GLY A 350 31.70 7.61 12.32
N LYS A 351 30.84 6.61 12.57
CA LYS A 351 29.60 6.39 11.82
C LYS A 351 28.55 5.72 12.70
N VAL A 352 27.32 6.20 12.64
CA VAL A 352 26.18 5.76 13.47
C VAL A 352 25.06 5.26 12.56
N ILE A 353 24.47 4.11 12.90
CA ILE A 353 23.22 3.65 12.28
C ILE A 353 22.14 3.40 13.33
N VAL A 354 20.93 3.91 13.07
CA VAL A 354 19.75 3.85 13.93
C VAL A 354 18.73 2.94 13.27
N LEU A 355 18.48 1.78 13.85
CA LEU A 355 17.59 0.75 13.30
C LEU A 355 16.20 0.86 13.93
N VAL A 356 15.17 0.91 13.07
CA VAL A 356 13.75 0.95 13.46
C VAL A 356 12.95 -0.20 12.85
N ASN A 357 11.80 -0.51 13.45
CA ASN A 357 10.92 -1.63 13.06
C ASN A 357 9.70 -1.22 12.21
N LYS A 358 9.47 0.08 11.99
CA LYS A 358 8.35 0.64 11.20
C LYS A 358 8.84 1.76 10.29
N VAL A 359 8.31 1.87 9.06
CA VAL A 359 8.68 2.95 8.12
C VAL A 359 8.40 4.36 8.69
N PRO A 360 7.23 4.68 9.30
CA PRO A 360 6.98 6.02 9.84
C PRO A 360 7.93 6.46 10.96
N LEU A 361 8.61 5.53 11.64
CA LEU A 361 9.63 5.88 12.63
C LEU A 361 10.85 6.54 11.99
N VAL A 362 11.24 6.16 10.77
CA VAL A 362 12.41 6.73 10.08
C VAL A 362 12.25 8.24 9.97
N GLU A 363 11.15 8.68 9.34
CA GLU A 363 10.84 10.09 9.10
C GLU A 363 10.66 10.87 10.41
N GLN A 364 10.04 10.24 11.40
CA GLN A 364 9.76 10.80 12.71
C GLN A 364 11.04 11.05 13.52
N LEU A 365 11.96 10.07 13.57
CA LEU A 365 13.24 10.22 14.26
C LEU A 365 14.16 11.18 13.50
N PHE A 366 14.13 11.16 12.16
CA PHE A 366 14.89 12.06 11.30
C PHE A 366 14.49 13.52 11.56
N ARG A 367 13.26 13.94 11.19
CA ARG A 367 12.87 15.37 11.22
C ARG A 367 12.75 15.97 12.63
N LYS A 368 12.44 15.16 13.66
CA LYS A 368 12.14 15.70 15.01
C LYS A 368 13.30 15.67 16.00
N GLU A 369 14.29 14.82 15.76
CA GLU A 369 15.31 14.51 16.77
C GLU A 369 16.72 14.48 16.14
N PHE A 370 17.00 13.62 15.16
CA PHE A 370 18.37 13.51 14.65
C PHE A 370 18.79 14.66 13.74
N GLU A 371 17.96 15.07 12.77
CA GLU A 371 18.29 16.17 11.87
C GLU A 371 18.48 17.52 12.61
N PRO A 372 17.55 17.99 13.48
CA PRO A 372 17.67 19.30 14.12
C PRO A 372 18.90 19.47 15.02
N PHE A 373 19.38 18.39 15.65
CA PHE A 373 20.50 18.43 16.60
C PHE A 373 21.85 17.96 16.03
N LEU A 374 21.91 17.47 14.78
CA LEU A 374 23.15 16.92 14.20
C LEU A 374 23.54 17.51 12.83
N LYS A 375 22.58 18.01 12.03
CA LYS A 375 22.81 18.48 10.64
C LYS A 375 23.90 19.55 10.48
N LYS A 376 24.14 20.37 11.52
CA LYS A 376 25.23 21.37 11.55
C LYS A 376 26.64 20.79 11.63
N TRP A 377 26.79 19.52 12.03
CA TRP A 377 28.07 18.90 12.36
C TRP A 377 28.37 17.60 11.58
N TYR A 378 27.32 16.91 11.13
CA TYR A 378 27.36 15.56 10.56
C TYR A 378 26.28 15.36 9.49
N HIS A 379 26.57 14.55 8.47
CA HIS A 379 25.64 14.22 7.40
C HIS A 379 24.61 13.19 7.86
N THR A 380 23.34 13.60 7.93
CA THR A 380 22.21 12.78 8.39
C THR A 380 21.31 12.35 7.23
N ILE A 381 20.87 11.08 7.20
CA ILE A 381 19.86 10.59 6.23
C ILE A 381 18.83 9.63 6.86
N GLY A 382 17.59 9.70 6.37
CA GLY A 382 16.53 8.72 6.64
C GLY A 382 16.30 7.80 5.44
N LEU A 383 16.19 6.49 5.68
CA LEU A 383 16.05 5.43 4.68
C LEU A 383 14.91 4.47 5.01
N SER A 384 14.09 4.13 4.02
CA SER A 384 13.03 3.14 4.17
C SER A 384 12.77 2.38 2.86
N GLY A 385 12.00 1.28 2.93
CA GLY A 385 11.57 0.56 1.73
C GLY A 385 10.59 1.37 0.85
N ASP A 386 10.03 2.45 1.38
CA ASP A 386 9.19 3.40 0.64
C ASP A 386 10.03 4.53 -0.01
N THR A 387 11.35 4.53 0.18
CA THR A 387 12.26 5.62 -0.24
C THR A 387 13.05 5.21 -1.49
N GLN A 388 12.59 5.64 -2.67
CA GLN A 388 13.34 5.47 -3.91
C GLN A 388 14.57 6.39 -3.93
N LEU A 389 15.76 5.83 -3.68
CA LEU A 389 17.03 6.51 -3.87
C LEU A 389 17.68 6.10 -5.20
N LYS A 390 18.34 7.06 -5.86
CA LYS A 390 19.18 6.82 -7.04
C LYS A 390 20.59 6.29 -6.71
N ILE A 391 20.88 6.08 -5.43
CA ILE A 391 22.20 5.69 -4.89
C ILE A 391 22.09 4.41 -4.06
N SER A 392 23.13 3.59 -4.08
CA SER A 392 23.12 2.27 -3.44
C SER A 392 23.27 2.37 -1.91
N PHE A 393 22.81 1.36 -1.15
CA PHE A 393 23.02 1.37 0.31
C PHE A 393 24.51 1.36 0.72
N PRO A 394 25.43 0.61 0.06
CA PRO A 394 26.87 0.75 0.30
C PRO A 394 27.39 2.18 0.09
N GLU A 395 26.91 2.88 -0.94
CA GLU A 395 27.26 4.27 -1.22
C GLU A 395 26.70 5.25 -0.18
N VAL A 396 25.47 5.05 0.28
CA VAL A 396 24.91 5.80 1.43
C VAL A 396 25.75 5.56 2.69
N VAL A 397 26.21 4.34 2.94
CA VAL A 397 27.12 4.02 4.05
C VAL A 397 28.48 4.68 3.88
N LYS A 398 29.04 4.78 2.66
CA LYS A 398 30.27 5.54 2.41
C LYS A 398 30.06 7.03 2.73
N THR A 399 28.99 7.64 2.21
CA THR A 399 28.77 9.11 2.23
C THR A 399 28.24 9.69 3.55
N TYR A 400 27.37 9.01 4.30
CA TYR A 400 26.67 9.61 5.45
C TYR A 400 27.24 9.20 6.81
N ASP A 401 27.27 10.15 7.76
CA ASP A 401 27.77 9.96 9.13
C ASP A 401 26.73 9.30 10.05
N VAL A 402 25.45 9.65 9.85
CA VAL A 402 24.31 9.21 10.67
C VAL A 402 23.19 8.72 9.75
N ILE A 403 22.90 7.43 9.82
CA ILE A 403 21.92 6.75 8.98
C ILE A 403 20.76 6.25 9.83
N ILE A 404 19.53 6.66 9.54
CA ILE A 404 18.31 6.14 10.19
C ILE A 404 17.61 5.25 9.19
N SER A 405 17.41 3.97 9.54
CA SER A 405 16.99 2.97 8.55
C SER A 405 16.03 1.94 9.13
N THR A 406 15.12 1.42 8.30
CA THR A 406 14.39 0.21 8.67
C THR A 406 15.35 -0.98 8.71
N ALA A 407 15.20 -1.84 9.72
CA ALA A 407 16.16 -2.91 9.99
C ALA A 407 16.42 -3.86 8.79
N GLN A 408 15.42 -4.05 7.91
CA GLN A 408 15.52 -4.98 6.80
C GLN A 408 16.55 -4.56 5.75
N ILE A 409 16.76 -3.26 5.54
CA ILE A 409 17.73 -2.74 4.57
C ILE A 409 19.14 -3.21 4.96
N LEU A 410 19.52 -3.04 6.24
CA LEU A 410 20.80 -3.51 6.74
C LEU A 410 20.90 -5.05 6.73
N GLU A 411 19.83 -5.80 7.04
CA GLU A 411 19.87 -7.27 6.92
C GLU A 411 20.10 -7.73 5.47
N ASN A 412 19.50 -7.05 4.49
CA ASN A 412 19.64 -7.37 3.08
C ASN A 412 21.07 -7.08 2.57
N SER A 413 21.65 -5.91 2.88
CA SER A 413 23.04 -5.61 2.49
C SER A 413 24.07 -6.53 3.18
N LEU A 414 23.81 -6.94 4.42
CA LEU A 414 24.57 -7.98 5.13
C LEU A 414 24.33 -9.41 4.60
N LEU A 415 23.30 -9.64 3.79
CA LEU A 415 23.02 -10.91 3.10
C LEU A 415 23.78 -10.98 1.78
N ASN A 416 23.65 -9.96 0.93
CA ASN A 416 24.27 -9.93 -0.40
C ASN A 416 25.80 -10.00 -0.30
N SER A 417 26.38 -9.27 0.67
CA SER A 417 27.82 -9.33 1.00
C SER A 417 28.28 -10.73 1.47
N GLU A 418 27.45 -11.50 2.19
CA GLU A 418 27.79 -12.89 2.58
C GLU A 418 27.72 -13.89 1.40
N LYS A 419 27.12 -13.50 0.26
CA LYS A 419 27.03 -14.33 -0.96
C LYS A 419 28.06 -13.95 -2.05
N GLY A 420 28.54 -12.71 -2.06
CA GLY A 420 29.36 -12.17 -3.15
C GLY A 420 28.57 -11.67 -4.36
N GLU A 421 27.30 -11.30 -4.17
CA GLU A 421 26.43 -10.75 -5.24
C GLU A 421 26.62 -9.23 -5.45
N ASP A 422 27.29 -8.53 -4.54
CA ASP A 422 27.25 -7.06 -4.45
C ASP A 422 28.44 -6.51 -3.62
N ASP A 423 28.77 -5.23 -3.79
CA ASP A 423 29.87 -4.50 -3.13
C ASP A 423 29.75 -4.56 -1.59
N GLY A 424 28.50 -4.54 -1.11
CA GLY A 424 28.13 -4.96 0.24
C GLY A 424 28.40 -3.94 1.36
N VAL A 425 28.07 -4.33 2.59
CA VAL A 425 28.30 -3.56 3.83
C VAL A 425 28.69 -4.52 4.95
N GLN A 426 29.65 -4.13 5.79
CA GLN A 426 30.15 -4.90 6.92
C GLN A 426 29.92 -4.20 8.26
N PHE A 427 30.06 -4.94 9.36
CA PHE A 427 29.95 -4.34 10.71
C PHE A 427 31.10 -3.39 11.04
N SER A 428 32.26 -3.53 10.38
CA SER A 428 33.41 -2.63 10.52
C SER A 428 33.13 -1.18 10.15
N ASP A 429 32.14 -0.99 9.28
CA ASP A 429 31.86 0.29 8.62
C ASP A 429 31.03 1.21 9.54
N PHE A 430 30.44 0.61 10.58
CA PHE A 430 29.71 1.29 11.65
C PHE A 430 30.52 1.28 12.94
N SER A 431 30.45 2.38 13.69
CA SER A 431 31.08 2.52 15.00
C SER A 431 30.07 2.45 16.16
N LEU A 432 28.78 2.71 15.89
CA LEU A 432 27.67 2.61 16.84
C LEU A 432 26.41 2.14 16.09
N ILE A 433 25.71 1.14 16.63
CA ILE A 433 24.37 0.73 16.21
C ILE A 433 23.40 1.03 17.35
N VAL A 434 22.42 1.89 17.07
CA VAL A 434 21.26 2.15 17.94
C VAL A 434 20.09 1.30 17.46
N ILE A 435 19.37 0.65 18.35
CA ILE A 435 18.20 -0.19 18.03
C ILE A 435 17.00 0.30 18.84
N ASP A 436 16.00 0.87 18.17
CA ASP A 436 14.76 1.32 18.82
C ASP A 436 13.75 0.18 18.98
N GLU A 437 12.96 0.24 20.05
CA GLU A 437 12.17 -0.88 20.59
C GLU A 437 12.90 -2.24 20.55
N CYS A 438 14.11 -2.25 21.10
CA CYS A 438 15.05 -3.37 21.08
C CYS A 438 14.54 -4.65 21.76
N HIS A 439 13.38 -4.62 22.42
CA HIS A 439 12.68 -5.79 22.95
C HIS A 439 12.28 -6.79 21.84
N HIS A 440 12.17 -6.32 20.59
CA HIS A 440 11.99 -7.17 19.40
C HIS A 440 13.22 -8.00 19.03
N THR A 441 14.38 -7.81 19.68
CA THR A 441 15.62 -8.59 19.43
C THR A 441 15.54 -9.99 20.04
N ASN A 442 14.61 -10.80 19.54
CA ASN A 442 14.29 -12.14 20.00
C ASN A 442 13.81 -13.02 18.82
N LYS A 443 13.86 -14.35 18.98
CA LYS A 443 13.43 -15.33 17.97
C LYS A 443 14.04 -15.00 16.59
N GLU A 444 13.30 -15.12 15.50
CA GLU A 444 13.81 -14.92 14.13
C GLU A 444 13.57 -13.49 13.58
N ALA A 445 13.31 -12.51 14.46
CA ALA A 445 13.13 -11.12 14.06
C ALA A 445 14.42 -10.49 13.49
N VAL A 446 14.27 -9.52 12.59
CA VAL A 446 15.33 -8.86 11.82
C VAL A 446 16.50 -8.39 12.70
N TYR A 447 16.20 -7.63 13.77
CA TYR A 447 17.22 -7.20 14.75
C TYR A 447 18.06 -8.37 15.29
N ASN A 448 17.42 -9.51 15.59
CA ASN A 448 18.13 -10.67 16.13
C ASN A 448 18.89 -11.48 15.07
N ASN A 449 18.55 -11.33 13.78
CA ASN A 449 19.37 -11.89 12.72
C ASN A 449 20.64 -11.05 12.54
N ILE A 450 20.51 -9.71 12.49
CA ILE A 450 21.63 -8.75 12.47
C ILE A 450 22.54 -9.00 13.68
N MET A 451 21.99 -9.04 14.89
CA MET A 451 22.78 -9.30 16.09
C MET A 451 23.41 -10.70 16.11
N ARG A 452 22.74 -11.75 15.59
CA ARG A 452 23.40 -13.06 15.43
C ARG A 452 24.57 -13.02 14.45
N ARG A 453 24.61 -12.10 13.46
CA ARG A 453 25.80 -11.88 12.62
C ARG A 453 26.91 -11.19 13.40
N TYR A 454 26.61 -10.10 14.11
CA TYR A 454 27.54 -9.43 15.04
C TYR A 454 28.16 -10.42 16.03
N LEU A 455 27.35 -11.30 16.64
CA LEU A 455 27.81 -12.32 17.59
C LEU A 455 28.67 -13.42 16.94
N LYS A 456 28.37 -13.86 15.69
CA LYS A 456 29.30 -14.72 14.92
C LYS A 456 30.67 -14.03 14.80
N GLN A 457 30.69 -12.74 14.45
CA GLN A 457 31.93 -11.98 14.24
C GLN A 457 32.67 -11.74 15.57
N LYS A 458 31.98 -11.48 16.68
CA LYS A 458 32.57 -11.45 18.03
C LYS A 458 33.26 -12.77 18.38
N LEU A 459 32.63 -13.91 18.09
CA LEU A 459 33.26 -15.22 18.30
C LEU A 459 34.42 -15.50 17.33
N LYS A 460 34.39 -14.99 16.08
CA LYS A 460 35.52 -15.03 15.14
C LYS A 460 36.70 -14.20 15.67
N ASN A 461 36.46 -12.96 16.11
CA ASN A 461 37.45 -12.09 16.75
C ASN A 461 38.06 -12.74 17.99
N ASN A 462 37.28 -13.42 18.83
CA ASN A 462 37.79 -14.14 19.99
C ASN A 462 38.69 -15.34 19.64
N LYS A 463 38.62 -15.89 18.43
CA LYS A 463 39.61 -16.84 17.91
C LYS A 463 40.85 -16.12 17.37
N LEU A 464 40.66 -15.09 16.54
CA LEU A 464 41.75 -14.29 15.98
C LEU A 464 42.68 -13.73 17.08
N LYS A 465 42.13 -13.26 18.22
CA LYS A 465 42.91 -12.85 19.39
C LYS A 465 43.78 -13.97 19.98
N LYS A 466 43.31 -15.22 20.00
CA LYS A 466 44.09 -16.39 20.47
C LYS A 466 45.12 -16.86 19.44
N GLU A 467 44.88 -16.57 18.17
CA GLU A 467 45.77 -16.85 17.04
C GLU A 467 46.75 -15.68 16.76
N CYS A 468 46.75 -14.64 17.61
CA CYS A 468 47.52 -13.39 17.45
C CYS A 468 47.32 -12.67 16.10
N LYS A 469 46.15 -12.85 15.48
CA LYS A 469 45.75 -12.25 14.20
C LYS A 469 45.00 -10.92 14.39
N PRO A 470 45.05 -10.00 13.41
CA PRO A 470 44.27 -8.76 13.45
C PRO A 470 42.78 -9.07 13.62
N VAL A 471 42.10 -8.25 14.43
CA VAL A 471 40.66 -8.34 14.70
C VAL A 471 39.90 -7.34 13.86
N ILE A 472 38.72 -7.73 13.36
CA ILE A 472 37.82 -6.82 12.66
C ILE A 472 37.12 -5.96 13.73
N PRO A 473 37.08 -4.62 13.62
CA PRO A 473 36.38 -3.78 14.58
C PRO A 473 34.89 -4.14 14.65
N LEU A 474 34.27 -3.85 15.79
CA LEU A 474 32.84 -4.06 16.02
C LEU A 474 32.23 -2.77 16.57
N PRO A 475 30.99 -2.42 16.14
CA PRO A 475 30.31 -1.25 16.65
C PRO A 475 29.90 -1.45 18.12
N GLN A 476 29.79 -0.34 18.83
CA GLN A 476 29.05 -0.28 20.08
C GLN A 476 27.55 -0.53 19.81
N ILE A 477 26.85 -1.18 20.75
CA ILE A 477 25.42 -1.49 20.63
C ILE A 477 24.61 -0.74 21.71
N LEU A 478 23.62 0.03 21.30
CA LEU A 478 22.68 0.73 22.18
C LEU A 478 21.25 0.25 21.91
N GLY A 479 20.68 -0.55 22.81
CA GLY A 479 19.27 -0.93 22.76
C GLY A 479 18.39 0.08 23.51
N LEU A 480 17.28 0.53 22.92
CA LEU A 480 16.28 1.39 23.57
C LEU A 480 14.95 0.64 23.69
N THR A 481 14.26 0.71 24.82
CA THR A 481 12.87 0.22 24.92
C THR A 481 12.07 0.85 26.05
N ALA A 482 10.74 0.86 25.91
CA ALA A 482 9.84 1.09 27.04
C ALA A 482 9.78 -0.08 28.03
N SER A 483 9.92 -1.32 27.53
CA SER A 483 9.78 -2.54 28.33
C SER A 483 10.40 -3.74 27.60
N PRO A 484 11.36 -4.48 28.18
CA PRO A 484 11.83 -5.75 27.62
C PRO A 484 10.82 -6.91 27.76
N GLY A 485 9.77 -6.73 28.57
CA GLY A 485 8.78 -7.77 28.90
C GLY A 485 9.36 -8.98 29.64
N VAL A 486 8.59 -10.07 29.69
CA VAL A 486 8.98 -11.35 30.32
C VAL A 486 8.84 -12.55 29.37
N GLY A 487 8.61 -12.31 28.08
CA GLY A 487 8.53 -13.37 27.07
C GLY A 487 7.32 -14.31 27.21
N GLY A 488 6.33 -13.92 28.01
CA GLY A 488 5.18 -14.76 28.37
C GLY A 488 5.40 -15.67 29.58
N ALA A 489 6.53 -15.56 30.29
CA ALA A 489 6.86 -16.31 31.51
C ALA A 489 5.72 -16.37 32.54
N LYS A 490 5.75 -17.44 33.35
CA LYS A 490 4.88 -17.65 34.52
C LYS A 490 5.64 -17.61 35.85
N LYS A 491 6.97 -17.79 35.84
CA LYS A 491 7.83 -17.79 37.04
C LYS A 491 8.91 -16.72 36.97
N GLN A 492 9.32 -16.20 38.14
CA GLN A 492 10.38 -15.19 38.27
C GLN A 492 11.72 -15.61 37.65
N ALA A 493 12.03 -16.92 37.68
CA ALA A 493 13.23 -17.47 37.05
C ALA A 493 13.18 -17.44 35.52
N GLU A 494 12.03 -17.81 34.93
CA GLU A 494 11.78 -17.75 33.48
C GLU A 494 11.84 -16.29 32.97
N ALA A 495 11.31 -15.34 33.75
CA ALA A 495 11.44 -13.91 33.45
C ALA A 495 12.89 -13.42 33.51
N LYS A 496 13.67 -13.84 34.53
CA LYS A 496 15.12 -13.55 34.61
C LYS A 496 15.89 -14.13 33.42
N GLU A 497 15.55 -15.34 32.98
CA GLU A 497 16.12 -15.96 31.77
C GLU A 497 15.78 -15.16 30.50
N HIS A 498 14.53 -14.70 30.34
CA HIS A 498 14.12 -13.87 29.20
C HIS A 498 14.87 -12.52 29.15
N ILE A 499 14.99 -11.82 30.30
CA ILE A 499 15.80 -10.58 30.37
C ILE A 499 17.25 -10.87 29.98
N LEU A 500 17.87 -11.92 30.53
CA LEU A 500 19.22 -12.33 30.16
C LEU A 500 19.34 -12.70 28.67
N LYS A 501 18.31 -13.31 28.06
CA LYS A 501 18.31 -13.66 26.63
C LYS A 501 18.24 -12.43 25.73
N ILE A 502 17.51 -11.38 26.11
CA ILE A 502 17.54 -10.08 25.41
C ILE A 502 18.92 -9.42 25.56
N CYS A 503 19.47 -9.34 26.77
CA CYS A 503 20.83 -8.83 27.01
C CYS A 503 21.88 -9.60 26.19
N ALA A 504 21.76 -10.94 26.12
CA ALA A 504 22.67 -11.80 25.38
C ALA A 504 22.59 -11.58 23.86
N ASN A 505 21.37 -11.48 23.31
CA ASN A 505 21.19 -11.17 21.90
C ASN A 505 21.75 -9.78 21.54
N LEU A 506 21.55 -8.77 22.39
CA LEU A 506 22.04 -7.39 22.18
C LEU A 506 23.52 -7.18 22.60
N ASP A 507 24.21 -8.21 23.08
CA ASP A 507 25.57 -8.16 23.60
C ASP A 507 25.81 -7.07 24.68
N ALA A 508 24.78 -6.79 25.48
CA ALA A 508 24.80 -5.76 26.49
C ALA A 508 25.60 -6.20 27.73
N CYS A 509 26.41 -5.30 28.29
CA CYS A 509 27.10 -5.52 29.56
C CYS A 509 26.19 -5.26 30.77
N THR A 510 25.11 -4.48 30.59
CA THR A 510 24.06 -4.26 31.59
C THR A 510 22.79 -3.68 30.94
N ILE A 511 21.68 -3.76 31.68
CA ILE A 511 20.43 -3.05 31.38
C ILE A 511 20.27 -1.90 32.38
N LYS A 512 20.15 -0.66 31.90
CA LYS A 512 20.00 0.54 32.72
C LYS A 512 18.52 0.95 32.84
N THR A 513 18.14 1.25 34.07
CA THR A 513 16.88 1.89 34.48
C THR A 513 17.22 3.02 35.43
N VAL A 514 16.36 4.02 35.53
CA VAL A 514 16.48 5.09 36.54
C VAL A 514 16.29 4.49 37.94
N LYS A 515 17.21 4.76 38.86
CA LYS A 515 17.14 4.44 40.28
C LYS A 515 17.34 5.69 41.14
N GLU A 516 18.36 6.50 40.85
CA GLU A 516 18.73 7.66 41.67
C GLU A 516 17.74 8.82 41.45
N ASN A 517 17.52 9.22 40.20
CA ASN A 517 16.69 10.37 39.83
C ASN A 517 15.20 9.99 39.64
N ILE A 518 14.72 8.97 40.37
CA ILE A 518 13.38 8.39 40.18
C ILE A 518 12.24 9.34 40.55
N VAL A 519 12.47 10.31 41.44
CA VAL A 519 11.50 11.35 41.79
C VAL A 519 11.22 12.25 40.58
N GLN A 520 12.26 12.84 40.00
CA GLN A 520 12.17 13.66 38.79
C GLN A 520 11.51 12.93 37.60
N LEU A 521 11.74 11.62 37.46
CA LEU A 521 11.07 10.83 36.43
C LEU A 521 9.55 10.74 36.67
N LYS A 522 9.10 10.56 37.92
CA LYS A 522 7.68 10.50 38.27
C LYS A 522 6.98 11.86 38.15
N ASP A 523 7.66 12.94 38.53
CA ASP A 523 7.11 14.30 38.43
C ASP A 523 6.83 14.68 36.96
N GLN A 524 7.66 14.19 36.03
CA GLN A 524 7.52 14.42 34.60
C GLN A 524 6.62 13.42 33.88
N ILE A 525 6.52 12.18 34.37
CA ILE A 525 5.73 11.09 33.76
C ILE A 525 4.71 10.60 34.79
N LYS A 526 3.59 11.31 34.89
CA LYS A 526 2.43 10.93 35.70
C LYS A 526 1.80 9.66 35.11
N GLU A 527 1.60 8.63 35.93
CA GLU A 527 0.89 7.42 35.50
C GLU A 527 -0.63 7.62 35.55
N PRO A 528 -1.39 7.12 34.56
CA PRO A 528 -2.84 7.30 34.49
C PRO A 528 -3.59 6.41 35.49
N CYS A 529 -4.75 6.87 35.96
CA CYS A 529 -5.61 6.10 36.85
C CYS A 529 -6.18 4.86 36.13
N LYS A 530 -5.88 3.65 36.63
CA LYS A 530 -6.39 2.39 36.08
C LYS A 530 -7.80 2.08 36.60
N LYS A 531 -8.79 2.02 35.70
CA LYS A 531 -10.17 1.60 35.98
C LYS A 531 -10.53 0.30 35.25
N PHE A 532 -11.47 -0.46 35.79
CA PHE A 532 -12.11 -1.60 35.13
C PHE A 532 -13.60 -1.29 34.94
N ALA A 533 -14.09 -1.40 33.70
CA ALA A 533 -15.49 -1.18 33.33
C ALA A 533 -16.10 -2.54 32.94
N ILE A 534 -16.63 -3.24 33.94
CA ILE A 534 -17.19 -4.58 33.79
C ILE A 534 -18.64 -4.48 33.29
N ALA A 535 -18.98 -5.33 32.33
CA ALA A 535 -20.33 -5.58 31.83
C ALA A 535 -20.79 -6.98 32.27
N ASP A 536 -22.03 -7.09 32.76
CA ASP A 536 -22.60 -8.34 33.26
C ASP A 536 -23.86 -8.68 32.45
N ASP A 537 -23.67 -9.45 31.38
CA ASP A 537 -24.70 -9.68 30.37
C ASP A 537 -25.73 -10.69 30.90
N THR A 538 -26.77 -10.14 31.50
CA THR A 538 -27.87 -10.82 32.20
C THR A 538 -29.20 -10.70 31.43
N ARG A 539 -29.12 -10.27 30.17
CA ARG A 539 -30.28 -9.96 29.31
C ARG A 539 -30.50 -11.05 28.26
N GLU A 540 -31.76 -11.20 27.87
CA GLU A 540 -32.16 -12.00 26.72
C GLU A 540 -31.66 -11.35 25.41
N ASP A 541 -31.10 -12.15 24.52
CA ASP A 541 -30.66 -11.73 23.18
C ASP A 541 -31.37 -12.58 22.10
N PRO A 542 -32.58 -12.16 21.67
CA PRO A 542 -33.35 -12.89 20.68
C PRO A 542 -32.68 -12.97 19.30
N PHE A 543 -31.71 -12.10 19.00
CA PHE A 543 -30.96 -12.17 17.75
C PHE A 543 -29.92 -13.29 17.82
N LYS A 544 -29.18 -13.38 18.92
CA LYS A 544 -28.26 -14.49 19.23
C LYS A 544 -29.00 -15.82 19.21
N ASP A 545 -30.11 -15.94 19.93
CA ASP A 545 -30.94 -17.16 19.94
C ASP A 545 -31.40 -17.55 18.54
N LYS A 546 -31.78 -16.57 17.69
CA LYS A 546 -32.17 -16.85 16.31
C LYS A 546 -30.99 -17.27 15.42
N LEU A 547 -29.79 -16.71 15.62
CA LEU A 547 -28.59 -17.20 14.94
C LEU A 547 -28.25 -18.62 15.38
N LEU A 548 -28.40 -18.95 16.67
CA LEU A 548 -28.22 -20.32 17.18
C LEU A 548 -29.21 -21.30 16.54
N GLU A 549 -30.49 -20.94 16.38
CA GLU A 549 -31.48 -21.76 15.65
C GLU A 549 -31.03 -22.06 14.21
N ILE A 550 -30.55 -21.03 13.49
CA ILE A 550 -30.07 -21.16 12.11
C ILE A 550 -28.81 -22.05 12.04
N MET A 551 -27.85 -21.85 12.94
CA MET A 551 -26.63 -22.68 12.99
C MET A 551 -26.93 -24.14 13.31
N ASN A 552 -27.88 -24.41 14.23
CA ASN A 552 -28.35 -25.77 14.53
C ASN A 552 -29.06 -26.42 13.34
N LYS A 553 -29.85 -25.67 12.56
CA LYS A 553 -30.45 -26.16 11.29
C LYS A 553 -29.39 -26.54 10.26
N ILE A 554 -28.33 -25.74 10.12
CA ILE A 554 -27.21 -26.05 9.22
C ILE A 554 -26.44 -27.29 9.71
N GLN A 555 -26.08 -27.36 10.99
CA GLN A 555 -25.43 -28.55 11.57
C GLN A 555 -26.26 -29.83 11.35
N SER A 556 -27.57 -29.75 11.57
CA SER A 556 -28.51 -30.86 11.36
C SER A 556 -28.56 -31.31 9.89
N PHE A 557 -28.66 -30.36 8.94
CA PHE A 557 -28.62 -30.66 7.50
C PHE A 557 -27.32 -31.35 7.10
N CYS A 558 -26.18 -30.98 7.71
CA CYS A 558 -24.86 -31.49 7.37
C CYS A 558 -24.38 -32.66 8.27
N GLN A 559 -25.22 -33.10 9.22
CA GLN A 559 -24.96 -34.19 10.18
C GLN A 559 -23.69 -33.99 11.03
N MET A 560 -23.45 -32.75 11.45
CA MET A 560 -22.29 -32.33 12.22
C MET A 560 -22.64 -32.05 13.69
N SER A 561 -21.81 -32.51 14.62
CA SER A 561 -21.93 -32.15 16.05
C SER A 561 -20.55 -31.81 16.63
N PRO A 562 -20.25 -30.54 16.93
CA PRO A 562 -19.02 -30.12 17.60
C PRO A 562 -19.12 -30.22 19.13
N MET A 563 -18.02 -30.59 19.78
CA MET A 563 -17.84 -30.50 21.24
C MET A 563 -17.44 -29.07 21.67
N SER A 564 -18.05 -28.02 21.12
CA SER A 564 -17.66 -26.63 21.36
C SER A 564 -18.80 -25.65 21.11
N ASP A 565 -18.93 -24.66 21.98
CA ASP A 565 -20.04 -23.72 21.96
C ASP A 565 -19.97 -22.71 20.81
N PHE A 566 -21.13 -22.30 20.30
CA PHE A 566 -21.27 -21.30 19.25
C PHE A 566 -20.77 -19.91 19.69
N GLY A 567 -20.33 -19.10 18.72
CA GLY A 567 -19.77 -17.77 18.95
C GLY A 567 -18.33 -17.77 19.47
N THR A 568 -17.73 -18.95 19.69
CA THR A 568 -16.41 -19.07 20.33
C THR A 568 -15.26 -19.23 19.32
N GLN A 569 -14.03 -18.98 19.79
CA GLN A 569 -12.82 -19.20 19.00
C GLN A 569 -12.49 -20.70 18.77
N PRO A 570 -12.73 -21.64 19.72
CA PRO A 570 -12.68 -23.07 19.44
C PRO A 570 -13.62 -23.50 18.29
N TYR A 571 -14.84 -22.97 18.24
CA TYR A 571 -15.77 -23.25 17.15
C TYR A 571 -15.25 -22.75 15.79
N GLU A 572 -14.71 -21.53 15.74
CA GLU A 572 -14.05 -20.95 14.55
C GLU A 572 -12.87 -21.81 14.06
N GLN A 573 -12.08 -22.36 14.99
CA GLN A 573 -10.98 -23.29 14.67
C GLN A 573 -11.52 -24.63 14.15
N TRP A 574 -12.59 -25.16 14.76
CA TRP A 574 -13.24 -26.40 14.32
C TRP A 574 -13.83 -26.27 12.92
N THR A 575 -14.63 -25.23 12.63
CA THR A 575 -15.15 -24.99 11.27
C THR A 575 -14.02 -24.83 10.25
N THR A 576 -12.92 -24.16 10.62
CA THR A 576 -11.76 -23.98 9.74
C THR A 576 -10.96 -25.27 9.53
N GLN A 577 -10.95 -26.20 10.48
CA GLN A 577 -10.36 -27.53 10.30
C GLN A 577 -11.29 -28.44 9.46
N MET A 578 -12.59 -28.34 9.66
CA MET A 578 -13.63 -29.07 8.94
C MET A 578 -13.69 -28.67 7.47
N GLU A 579 -13.67 -27.38 7.13
CA GLU A 579 -13.61 -26.89 5.73
C GLU A 579 -12.42 -27.53 4.98
N LYS A 580 -11.25 -27.59 5.64
CA LYS A 580 -10.03 -28.20 5.08
C LYS A 580 -10.09 -29.72 5.01
N LYS A 581 -10.81 -30.39 5.92
CA LYS A 581 -11.05 -31.84 5.86
C LYS A 581 -11.94 -32.15 4.65
N ALA A 582 -13.13 -31.56 4.62
CA ALA A 582 -14.11 -31.72 3.56
C ALA A 582 -13.54 -31.38 2.17
N ALA A 583 -12.79 -30.29 2.02
CA ALA A 583 -12.15 -29.93 0.75
C ALA A 583 -11.08 -30.94 0.29
N ARG A 584 -10.30 -31.54 1.20
CA ARG A 584 -9.35 -32.61 0.86
C ARG A 584 -10.08 -33.90 0.45
N GLU A 585 -11.20 -34.21 1.11
CA GLU A 585 -12.02 -35.39 0.83
C GLU A 585 -12.93 -35.21 -0.41
N GLY A 586 -13.08 -33.98 -0.92
CA GLY A 586 -13.97 -33.65 -2.04
C GLY A 586 -15.45 -33.48 -1.63
N ASN A 587 -15.73 -33.44 -0.33
CA ASN A 587 -17.09 -33.30 0.20
C ASN A 587 -17.56 -31.84 0.13
N ARG A 588 -18.07 -31.45 -1.04
CA ARG A 588 -18.64 -30.11 -1.31
C ARG A 588 -19.63 -29.68 -0.22
N LYS A 589 -20.56 -30.57 0.16
CA LYS A 589 -21.62 -30.27 1.12
C LYS A 589 -21.03 -29.83 2.46
N GLU A 590 -20.23 -30.68 3.10
CA GLU A 590 -19.60 -30.37 4.39
C GLU A 590 -18.74 -29.09 4.32
N ARG A 591 -18.02 -28.88 3.20
CA ARG A 591 -17.16 -27.72 3.00
C ARG A 591 -17.94 -26.41 2.97
N VAL A 592 -19.04 -26.35 2.22
CA VAL A 592 -19.90 -25.15 2.13
C VAL A 592 -20.62 -24.93 3.47
N CYS A 593 -21.11 -25.99 4.13
CA CYS A 593 -21.66 -25.88 5.49
C CYS A 593 -20.65 -25.25 6.47
N ALA A 594 -19.39 -25.68 6.44
CA ALA A 594 -18.34 -25.16 7.31
C ALA A 594 -18.03 -23.68 7.05
N GLU A 595 -18.04 -23.25 5.79
CA GLU A 595 -17.79 -21.87 5.37
C GLU A 595 -18.92 -20.92 5.84
N HIS A 596 -20.18 -21.32 5.69
CA HIS A 596 -21.34 -20.57 6.20
C HIS A 596 -21.38 -20.58 7.74
N LEU A 597 -21.17 -21.74 8.40
CA LEU A 597 -21.11 -21.83 9.86
C LEU A 597 -20.00 -20.96 10.45
N ARG A 598 -18.86 -20.78 9.75
CA ARG A 598 -17.84 -19.82 10.19
C ARG A 598 -18.37 -18.39 10.14
N LYS A 599 -19.08 -17.99 9.08
CA LYS A 599 -19.67 -16.63 8.97
C LYS A 599 -20.76 -16.35 10.00
N TYR A 600 -21.60 -17.33 10.36
CA TYR A 600 -22.51 -17.19 11.50
C TYR A 600 -21.76 -17.11 12.85
N ASN A 601 -20.66 -17.85 13.03
CA ASN A 601 -19.82 -17.74 14.23
C ASN A 601 -19.08 -16.39 14.32
N GLU A 602 -18.62 -15.84 13.19
CA GLU A 602 -18.10 -14.48 13.07
C GLU A 602 -19.19 -13.46 13.46
N ALA A 603 -20.42 -13.59 12.94
CA ALA A 603 -21.54 -12.72 13.29
C ALA A 603 -21.91 -12.77 14.79
N LEU A 604 -21.84 -13.93 15.44
CA LEU A 604 -21.98 -14.04 16.89
C LEU A 604 -20.87 -13.30 17.66
N GLN A 605 -19.59 -13.48 17.27
CA GLN A 605 -18.48 -12.70 17.87
C GLN A 605 -18.64 -11.18 17.64
N ILE A 606 -19.23 -10.77 16.52
CA ILE A 606 -19.53 -9.39 16.18
C ILE A 606 -20.65 -8.85 17.09
N ASN A 607 -21.78 -9.55 17.21
CA ASN A 607 -22.88 -9.16 18.10
C ASN A 607 -22.44 -9.08 19.57
N ASP A 608 -21.65 -10.08 20.03
CA ASP A 608 -21.07 -10.09 21.36
C ASP A 608 -20.12 -8.90 21.61
N THR A 609 -19.61 -8.19 20.59
CA THR A 609 -18.62 -7.09 20.77
C THR A 609 -19.07 -5.71 20.33
N ILE A 610 -19.88 -5.56 19.29
CA ILE A 610 -20.38 -4.28 18.78
C ILE A 610 -21.91 -4.31 18.67
N ARG A 611 -22.52 -3.72 17.63
CA ARG A 611 -23.99 -3.68 17.51
C ARG A 611 -24.51 -4.89 16.75
N THR A 612 -25.70 -5.33 17.10
CA THR A 612 -26.46 -6.39 16.43
C THR A 612 -26.65 -6.09 14.92
N ILE A 613 -26.87 -4.82 14.56
CA ILE A 613 -26.95 -4.41 13.15
C ILE A 613 -25.63 -4.61 12.37
N ASP A 614 -24.47 -4.49 13.02
CA ASP A 614 -23.18 -4.74 12.36
C ASP A 614 -22.94 -6.24 12.12
N ALA A 615 -23.53 -7.12 12.96
CA ALA A 615 -23.55 -8.56 12.75
C ALA A 615 -24.52 -8.98 11.62
N TYR A 616 -25.71 -8.36 11.57
CA TYR A 616 -26.64 -8.52 10.45
C TYR A 616 -26.00 -8.08 9.12
N ASN A 617 -25.39 -6.89 9.08
CA ASN A 617 -24.75 -6.33 7.88
C ASN A 617 -23.58 -7.21 7.38
N HIS A 618 -22.84 -7.87 8.27
CA HIS A 618 -21.81 -8.84 7.90
C HIS A 618 -22.39 -10.05 7.15
N LEU A 619 -23.50 -10.62 7.63
CA LEU A 619 -24.17 -11.73 6.97
C LEU A 619 -24.85 -11.31 5.66
N GLU A 620 -25.52 -10.16 5.63
CA GLU A 620 -26.16 -9.62 4.43
C GLU A 620 -25.12 -9.34 3.31
N ALA A 621 -23.97 -8.76 3.65
CA ALA A 621 -22.89 -8.54 2.69
C ALA A 621 -22.33 -9.86 2.12
N PHE A 622 -22.17 -10.89 2.96
CA PHE A 622 -21.72 -12.21 2.53
C PHE A 622 -22.74 -12.90 1.61
N TYR A 623 -24.02 -12.94 1.98
CA TYR A 623 -25.06 -13.59 1.18
C TYR A 623 -25.40 -12.84 -0.11
N ASN A 624 -25.28 -11.51 -0.15
CA ASN A 624 -25.41 -10.74 -1.39
C ASN A 624 -24.24 -11.03 -2.35
N ASP A 625 -23.00 -11.14 -1.84
CA ASP A 625 -21.84 -11.49 -2.66
C ASP A 625 -21.88 -12.95 -3.17
N GLU A 626 -22.32 -13.90 -2.34
CA GLU A 626 -22.59 -15.26 -2.80
C GLU A 626 -23.78 -15.32 -3.77
N LYS A 627 -24.80 -14.45 -3.67
CA LYS A 627 -25.82 -14.35 -4.72
C LYS A 627 -25.18 -13.94 -6.05
N GLU A 628 -24.48 -12.80 -6.09
CA GLU A 628 -23.86 -12.29 -7.31
C GLU A 628 -22.91 -13.30 -7.97
N LYS A 629 -22.10 -14.04 -7.20
CA LYS A 629 -21.21 -15.11 -7.70
C LYS A 629 -21.93 -16.30 -8.38
N LYS A 630 -23.23 -16.48 -8.15
CA LYS A 630 -24.01 -17.62 -8.65
C LYS A 630 -24.98 -17.24 -9.78
N PHE A 631 -25.24 -15.95 -9.96
CA PHE A 631 -26.14 -15.41 -10.99
C PHE A 631 -25.40 -14.61 -12.09
N ALA A 632 -24.06 -14.73 -12.18
CA ALA A 632 -23.24 -14.04 -13.16
C ALA A 632 -23.27 -14.73 -14.55
N VAL A 633 -24.36 -14.50 -15.28
CA VAL A 633 -24.60 -14.86 -16.70
C VAL A 633 -25.59 -13.82 -17.25
N LEU A 634 -25.40 -13.16 -18.40
CA LEU A 634 -24.20 -13.07 -19.26
C LEU A 634 -24.14 -11.63 -19.82
N GLU A 635 -22.93 -11.17 -20.14
CA GLU A 635 -22.62 -10.07 -21.05
C GLU A 635 -21.43 -10.59 -21.89
N ASP A 636 -21.66 -10.86 -23.18
CA ASP A 636 -20.73 -11.04 -24.31
C ASP A 636 -21.37 -11.92 -25.42
N ASP A 637 -21.37 -11.39 -26.65
CA ASP A 637 -21.38 -12.03 -27.99
C ASP A 637 -22.30 -13.24 -28.31
N SER A 638 -23.49 -12.95 -28.87
CA SER A 638 -24.14 -13.78 -29.91
C SER A 638 -25.23 -13.01 -30.69
N ASP A 639 -25.26 -13.15 -32.02
CA ASP A 639 -26.10 -12.36 -32.93
C ASP A 639 -27.61 -12.69 -32.99
N GLU A 640 -28.34 -11.78 -33.65
CA GLU A 640 -29.66 -11.83 -34.28
C GLU A 640 -30.56 -13.09 -34.15
N SER A 641 -31.78 -12.89 -33.63
CA SER A 641 -33.00 -13.48 -34.19
C SER A 641 -34.26 -12.64 -33.87
N GLY A 642 -35.17 -12.51 -34.84
CA GLY A 642 -36.53 -11.97 -34.65
C GLY A 642 -37.51 -13.01 -34.07
N GLU A 643 -38.82 -12.77 -33.98
CA GLU A 643 -39.65 -11.68 -34.55
C GLU A 643 -40.78 -11.26 -33.58
N ASP A 644 -41.48 -10.18 -33.95
CA ASP A 644 -42.64 -9.50 -33.34
C ASP A 644 -43.66 -10.32 -32.50
N GLY A 645 -44.22 -9.68 -31.47
CA GLY A 645 -45.45 -10.12 -30.79
C GLY A 645 -45.94 -9.18 -29.68
N ASP A 646 -47.04 -8.46 -29.91
CA ASP A 646 -47.73 -7.67 -28.87
C ASP A 646 -48.42 -8.58 -27.82
N GLY A 647 -48.21 -8.31 -26.54
CA GLY A 647 -48.98 -8.94 -25.45
C GLY A 647 -48.45 -8.63 -24.04
N ASP A 648 -49.29 -8.03 -23.19
CA ASP A 648 -49.04 -7.94 -21.74
C ASP A 648 -49.24 -9.32 -21.08
N GLU A 649 -48.23 -9.86 -20.38
CA GLU A 649 -48.33 -10.58 -19.10
C GLU A 649 -46.93 -10.92 -18.52
N ASP A 650 -46.85 -11.26 -17.23
CA ASP A 650 -45.58 -11.37 -16.47
C ASP A 650 -44.63 -12.50 -16.93
N GLU A 651 -43.42 -12.19 -17.40
CA GLU A 651 -42.27 -13.12 -17.39
C GLU A 651 -41.02 -12.51 -16.71
N ASP A 652 -40.36 -13.29 -15.85
CA ASP A 652 -39.07 -12.96 -15.24
C ASP A 652 -37.95 -12.92 -16.30
N ASP A 653 -37.09 -11.89 -16.28
CA ASP A 653 -35.84 -11.86 -17.06
C ASP A 653 -34.79 -12.80 -16.41
N VAL A 654 -34.94 -14.12 -16.65
CA VAL A 654 -34.21 -15.18 -15.95
C VAL A 654 -32.75 -15.26 -16.40
N LYS A 655 -31.89 -14.49 -15.73
CA LYS A 655 -30.42 -14.68 -15.73
C LYS A 655 -30.06 -16.10 -15.27
N LYS A 656 -29.72 -16.97 -16.24
CA LYS A 656 -29.47 -18.42 -16.04
C LYS A 656 -28.35 -18.66 -15.00
N PRO A 657 -28.62 -19.29 -13.84
CA PRO A 657 -27.64 -19.36 -12.76
C PRO A 657 -26.50 -20.35 -13.03
N LEU A 658 -25.30 -20.03 -12.52
CA LEU A 658 -24.08 -20.86 -12.52
C LEU A 658 -24.21 -22.08 -11.57
N SER A 659 -25.08 -23.01 -11.93
CA SER A 659 -25.32 -24.31 -11.25
C SER A 659 -25.53 -24.20 -9.72
N LEU A 660 -26.70 -23.70 -9.31
CA LEU A 660 -27.12 -23.68 -7.90
C LEU A 660 -27.34 -25.10 -7.35
N ASP A 661 -26.29 -25.64 -6.71
CA ASP A 661 -26.33 -26.90 -5.98
C ASP A 661 -27.40 -26.91 -4.87
N ARG A 662 -27.88 -28.11 -4.50
CA ARG A 662 -28.85 -28.31 -3.42
C ARG A 662 -28.36 -27.72 -2.08
N THR A 663 -27.06 -27.75 -1.82
CA THR A 663 -26.45 -27.14 -0.62
C THR A 663 -26.55 -25.62 -0.65
N ASP A 664 -26.21 -25.01 -1.79
CA ASP A 664 -26.17 -23.55 -1.95
C ASP A 664 -27.59 -22.98 -1.82
N ARG A 665 -28.56 -23.63 -2.47
CA ARG A 665 -29.99 -23.27 -2.39
C ARG A 665 -30.51 -23.31 -0.96
N PHE A 666 -30.38 -24.44 -0.26
CA PHE A 666 -30.79 -24.58 1.13
C PHE A 666 -30.19 -23.49 2.05
N LEU A 667 -28.92 -23.15 1.87
CA LEU A 667 -28.24 -22.15 2.69
C LEU A 667 -28.63 -20.71 2.35
N MET A 668 -29.00 -20.42 1.10
CA MET A 668 -29.54 -19.14 0.68
C MET A 668 -30.98 -18.96 1.16
N ASP A 669 -31.86 -19.94 0.91
CA ASP A 669 -33.28 -19.92 1.30
C ASP A 669 -33.39 -19.69 2.82
N LEU A 670 -32.67 -20.50 3.62
CA LEU A 670 -32.63 -20.38 5.08
C LEU A 670 -32.19 -19.00 5.57
N PHE A 671 -31.32 -18.29 4.84
CA PHE A 671 -30.97 -16.91 5.18
C PHE A 671 -32.07 -15.93 4.76
N PHE A 672 -32.53 -15.99 3.51
CA PHE A 672 -33.47 -15.01 2.96
C PHE A 672 -34.87 -15.08 3.60
N GLU A 673 -35.35 -16.28 3.98
CA GLU A 673 -36.53 -16.46 4.83
C GLU A 673 -36.42 -15.68 6.15
N ASN A 674 -35.27 -15.79 6.82
CA ASN A 674 -35.05 -15.24 8.16
C ASN A 674 -34.55 -13.78 8.13
N ARG A 675 -34.04 -13.29 7.00
CA ARG A 675 -33.48 -11.93 6.79
C ARG A 675 -34.38 -10.83 7.31
N ARG A 676 -35.68 -10.85 6.97
CA ARG A 676 -36.65 -9.83 7.41
C ARG A 676 -36.83 -9.79 8.94
N MET A 677 -36.69 -10.93 9.62
CA MET A 677 -36.81 -11.02 11.07
C MET A 677 -35.49 -10.66 11.77
N LEU A 678 -34.36 -11.17 11.27
CA LEU A 678 -33.03 -10.82 11.77
C LEU A 678 -32.79 -9.30 11.72
N LYS A 679 -33.21 -8.62 10.65
CA LYS A 679 -33.15 -7.16 10.54
C LYS A 679 -33.97 -6.45 11.62
N LYS A 680 -35.25 -6.84 11.79
CA LYS A 680 -36.14 -6.28 12.84
C LYS A 680 -35.62 -6.48 14.26
N LEU A 681 -34.96 -7.61 14.53
CA LEU A 681 -34.31 -7.86 15.82
C LEU A 681 -33.07 -6.99 15.99
N ALA A 682 -32.26 -6.84 14.94
CA ALA A 682 -31.02 -6.06 14.96
C ALA A 682 -31.23 -4.54 15.04
N GLU A 683 -32.40 -4.03 14.64
CA GLU A 683 -32.80 -2.62 14.72
C GLU A 683 -33.40 -2.25 16.10
N ASN A 684 -33.66 -3.22 17.00
CA ASN A 684 -34.33 -2.97 18.29
C ASN A 684 -33.34 -2.44 19.37
N PRO A 685 -33.44 -1.17 19.80
CA PRO A 685 -32.47 -0.58 20.72
C PRO A 685 -32.55 -1.12 22.16
N LYS A 686 -33.58 -1.90 22.51
CA LYS A 686 -33.72 -2.49 23.86
C LYS A 686 -32.61 -3.50 24.19
N HIS A 687 -31.98 -4.10 23.18
CA HIS A 687 -30.93 -5.10 23.34
C HIS A 687 -29.53 -4.53 23.02
N GLU A 688 -29.30 -3.21 23.23
CA GLU A 688 -27.97 -2.61 23.06
C GLU A 688 -26.93 -3.29 23.99
N ASN A 689 -25.87 -3.83 23.38
CA ASN A 689 -24.79 -4.57 24.03
C ASN A 689 -24.22 -3.80 25.24
N GLU A 690 -24.15 -4.44 26.41
CA GLU A 690 -23.76 -3.74 27.63
C GLU A 690 -22.38 -3.10 27.56
N LYS A 691 -21.42 -3.70 26.84
CA LYS A 691 -20.08 -3.11 26.70
C LYS A 691 -20.12 -1.79 25.93
N LEU A 692 -21.04 -1.61 24.98
CA LEU A 692 -21.28 -0.30 24.34
C LEU A 692 -21.87 0.71 25.33
N ILE A 693 -22.74 0.29 26.23
CA ILE A 693 -23.29 1.16 27.29
C ILE A 693 -22.18 1.58 28.28
N LYS A 694 -21.36 0.64 28.77
CA LYS A 694 -20.22 0.94 29.66
C LYS A 694 -19.20 1.85 28.95
N LEU A 695 -18.87 1.54 27.69
CA LEU A 695 -17.99 2.36 26.83
C LEU A 695 -18.53 3.77 26.63
N ARG A 696 -19.82 3.92 26.30
CA ARG A 696 -20.50 5.22 26.18
C ARG A 696 -20.35 6.01 27.46
N ASN A 697 -20.71 5.43 28.61
CA ASN A 697 -20.63 6.12 29.90
C ASN A 697 -19.20 6.59 30.20
N THR A 698 -18.19 5.74 29.97
CA THR A 698 -16.76 6.09 30.14
C THR A 698 -16.29 7.20 29.19
N ILE A 699 -16.74 7.22 27.93
CA ILE A 699 -16.43 8.30 26.99
C ILE A 699 -17.07 9.61 27.47
N MET A 700 -18.38 9.60 27.77
CA MET A 700 -19.11 10.80 28.19
C MET A 700 -18.50 11.37 29.48
N GLU A 701 -18.26 10.55 30.52
CA GLU A 701 -17.62 10.95 31.78
C GLU A 701 -16.32 11.73 31.56
N GLN A 702 -15.44 11.25 30.67
CA GLN A 702 -14.16 11.90 30.43
C GLN A 702 -14.29 13.18 29.61
N TYR A 703 -15.13 13.19 28.58
CA TYR A 703 -15.26 14.34 27.69
C TYR A 703 -16.10 15.48 28.30
N THR A 704 -16.99 15.20 29.25
CA THR A 704 -17.65 16.26 30.06
C THR A 704 -16.80 16.77 31.21
N ARG A 705 -15.74 16.04 31.63
CA ARG A 705 -14.84 16.45 32.73
C ARG A 705 -13.77 17.45 32.30
N THR A 706 -13.46 17.52 31.00
CA THR A 706 -12.40 18.38 30.46
C THR A 706 -13.04 19.51 29.64
N GLU A 707 -12.93 20.76 30.11
CA GLU A 707 -13.48 21.92 29.38
C GLU A 707 -12.71 22.24 28.08
N GLU A 708 -11.41 21.89 28.04
CA GLU A 708 -10.59 21.93 26.82
C GLU A 708 -10.63 20.62 26.00
N SER A 709 -10.03 20.65 24.81
CA SER A 709 -9.89 19.57 23.82
C SER A 709 -9.33 18.25 24.37
N ALA A 710 -10.19 17.48 25.05
CA ALA A 710 -9.91 16.12 25.49
C ALA A 710 -9.53 15.23 24.30
N ARG A 711 -8.53 14.36 24.49
CA ARG A 711 -8.07 13.39 23.49
C ARG A 711 -8.08 11.97 24.05
N GLY A 712 -8.44 11.00 23.21
CA GLY A 712 -8.43 9.60 23.63
C GLY A 712 -8.18 8.57 22.52
N ILE A 713 -7.89 7.34 22.95
CA ILE A 713 -7.72 6.17 22.08
C ILE A 713 -8.59 5.01 22.59
N ILE A 714 -9.34 4.37 21.71
CA ILE A 714 -10.05 3.11 21.95
C ILE A 714 -9.32 2.00 21.19
N PHE A 715 -8.70 1.08 21.92
CA PHE A 715 -8.03 -0.10 21.36
C PHE A 715 -8.99 -1.28 21.25
N THR A 716 -9.12 -1.88 20.06
CA THR A 716 -10.01 -3.02 19.79
C THR A 716 -9.34 -4.12 18.94
N LYS A 717 -9.93 -5.32 18.92
CA LYS A 717 -9.32 -6.55 18.38
C LYS A 717 -9.28 -6.62 16.85
N THR A 718 -10.31 -6.15 16.14
CA THR A 718 -10.44 -6.36 14.68
C THR A 718 -10.56 -5.06 13.91
N ARG A 719 -10.30 -5.10 12.60
CA ARG A 719 -10.52 -3.94 11.71
C ARG A 719 -12.00 -3.56 11.63
N GLN A 720 -12.88 -4.57 11.57
CA GLN A 720 -14.33 -4.38 11.51
C GLN A 720 -14.86 -3.74 12.80
N SER A 721 -14.39 -4.14 13.98
CA SER A 721 -14.81 -3.50 15.23
C SER A 721 -14.29 -2.07 15.35
N ALA A 722 -13.08 -1.78 14.84
CA ALA A 722 -12.56 -0.41 14.79
C ALA A 722 -13.40 0.52 13.89
N TYR A 723 -13.75 0.04 12.68
CA TYR A 723 -14.62 0.76 11.75
C TYR A 723 -16.03 0.97 12.32
N ALA A 724 -16.68 -0.09 12.83
CA ALA A 724 -18.06 -0.03 13.30
C ALA A 724 -18.23 0.77 14.60
N LEU A 725 -17.25 0.75 15.51
CA LEU A 725 -17.24 1.67 16.66
C LEU A 725 -17.10 3.13 16.22
N SER A 726 -16.31 3.40 15.18
CA SER A 726 -16.23 4.76 14.58
C SER A 726 -17.57 5.18 14.01
N GLN A 727 -18.25 4.29 13.29
CA GLN A 727 -19.59 4.55 12.74
C GLN A 727 -20.63 4.78 13.85
N TRP A 728 -20.69 3.93 14.88
CA TRP A 728 -21.59 4.09 16.04
C TRP A 728 -21.39 5.41 16.78
N ILE A 729 -20.15 5.90 16.90
CA ILE A 729 -19.86 7.19 17.55
C ILE A 729 -20.27 8.36 16.64
N THR A 730 -19.99 8.28 15.33
CA THR A 730 -20.35 9.35 14.37
C THR A 730 -21.87 9.46 14.15
N GLU A 731 -22.61 8.35 14.16
CA GLU A 731 -24.08 8.34 13.97
C GLU A 731 -24.86 8.85 15.19
N ASN A 732 -24.28 8.75 16.39
CA ASN A 732 -24.95 9.12 17.65
C ASN A 732 -24.60 10.57 18.06
N LYS A 733 -25.52 11.49 17.74
CA LYS A 733 -25.41 12.94 18.00
C LYS A 733 -24.93 13.32 19.41
N LYS A 734 -25.25 12.52 20.44
CA LYS A 734 -24.82 12.77 21.83
C LYS A 734 -23.31 12.82 22.01
N PHE A 735 -22.53 12.11 21.17
CA PHE A 735 -21.08 12.22 21.19
C PHE A 735 -20.60 13.54 20.56
N ALA A 736 -21.22 13.98 19.46
CA ALA A 736 -20.92 15.27 18.84
C ALA A 736 -21.33 16.46 19.73
N GLU A 737 -22.42 16.34 20.49
CA GLU A 737 -22.88 17.31 21.51
C GLU A 737 -21.82 17.54 22.61
N VAL A 738 -21.06 16.51 23.01
CA VAL A 738 -19.90 16.62 23.91
C VAL A 738 -18.55 16.75 23.18
N GLY A 739 -18.58 17.19 21.92
CA GLY A 739 -17.38 17.53 21.14
C GLY A 739 -16.52 16.35 20.66
N VAL A 740 -16.99 15.10 20.77
CA VAL A 740 -16.25 13.92 20.28
C VAL A 740 -16.26 13.86 18.76
N LYS A 741 -15.07 13.83 18.17
CA LYS A 741 -14.76 13.73 16.74
C LYS A 741 -13.93 12.48 16.53
N ALA A 742 -14.59 11.36 16.22
CA ALA A 742 -13.98 10.04 16.17
C ALA A 742 -13.50 9.64 14.76
N HIS A 743 -12.42 8.86 14.70
CA HIS A 743 -11.98 8.21 13.47
C HIS A 743 -11.26 6.87 13.76
N HIS A 744 -11.38 5.91 12.85
CA HIS A 744 -10.67 4.64 12.95
C HIS A 744 -9.21 4.72 12.47
N LEU A 745 -8.36 3.84 12.98
CA LEU A 745 -6.94 3.73 12.60
C LEU A 745 -6.53 2.25 12.56
N ILE A 746 -6.34 1.70 11.36
CA ILE A 746 -6.04 0.27 11.15
C ILE A 746 -4.77 0.05 10.33
N GLY A 747 -3.96 -0.96 10.69
CA GLY A 747 -2.68 -1.21 10.01
C GLY A 747 -2.80 -1.70 8.56
N ALA A 748 -1.73 -1.56 7.77
CA ALA A 748 -1.76 -1.64 6.30
C ALA A 748 -1.79 -3.03 5.64
N GLY A 749 -1.50 -4.13 6.36
CA GLY A 749 -1.27 -5.44 5.72
C GLY A 749 -2.48 -6.02 4.95
N HIS A 750 -2.25 -6.55 3.75
CA HIS A 750 -3.29 -7.09 2.85
C HIS A 750 -3.79 -8.52 3.22
N SER A 751 -3.51 -8.99 4.44
CA SER A 751 -3.74 -10.38 4.87
C SER A 751 -5.08 -10.66 5.56
N SER A 752 -5.96 -9.65 5.67
CA SER A 752 -7.30 -9.76 6.26
C SER A 752 -8.37 -9.49 5.20
N GLU A 753 -9.54 -10.11 5.36
CA GLU A 753 -10.72 -9.87 4.49
C GLU A 753 -11.21 -8.41 4.55
N PHE A 754 -10.93 -7.68 5.64
CA PHE A 754 -11.28 -6.27 5.78
C PHE A 754 -10.19 -5.35 5.19
N LYS A 755 -10.60 -4.44 4.30
CA LYS A 755 -9.73 -3.46 3.59
C LYS A 755 -8.74 -2.77 4.54
N PRO A 756 -7.42 -2.76 4.26
CA PRO A 756 -6.46 -1.99 5.04
C PRO A 756 -6.56 -0.47 4.76
N MET A 757 -6.06 0.35 5.70
CA MET A 757 -5.64 1.72 5.38
C MET A 757 -4.19 1.71 4.88
N THR A 758 -3.91 2.47 3.83
CA THR A 758 -2.57 2.82 3.35
C THR A 758 -1.73 3.53 4.42
N GLN A 759 -0.42 3.63 4.21
CA GLN A 759 0.45 4.40 5.11
C GLN A 759 0.14 5.91 5.11
N ASN A 760 -0.32 6.46 3.98
CA ASN A 760 -0.64 7.89 3.89
C ASN A 760 -1.96 8.22 4.61
N GLU A 761 -3.01 7.42 4.47
CA GLU A 761 -4.25 7.56 5.27
C GLU A 761 -3.95 7.47 6.79
N GLN A 762 -3.00 6.61 7.20
CA GLN A 762 -2.56 6.54 8.62
C GLN A 762 -1.82 7.82 9.06
N LYS A 763 -0.85 8.32 8.27
CA LYS A 763 -0.14 9.58 8.55
C LYS A 763 -1.11 10.76 8.65
N GLU A 764 -2.08 10.83 7.74
CA GLU A 764 -3.10 11.89 7.68
C GLU A 764 -4.00 11.89 8.94
N VAL A 765 -4.54 10.72 9.32
CA VAL A 765 -5.38 10.57 10.53
C VAL A 765 -4.60 10.95 11.80
N ILE A 766 -3.30 10.61 11.88
CA ILE A 766 -2.44 11.00 13.01
C ILE A 766 -2.20 12.52 13.02
N SER A 767 -2.02 13.16 11.87
CA SER A 767 -1.87 14.62 11.78
C SER A 767 -3.18 15.35 12.13
N LYS A 768 -4.33 14.86 11.66
CA LYS A 768 -5.68 15.34 12.04
C LYS A 768 -5.95 15.17 13.54
N PHE A 769 -5.43 14.13 14.18
CA PHE A 769 -5.50 13.94 15.64
C PHE A 769 -4.59 14.91 16.42
N ARG A 770 -3.34 15.09 15.94
CA ARG A 770 -2.39 16.05 16.51
C ARG A 770 -2.93 17.49 16.48
N THR A 771 -3.55 17.88 15.36
CA THR A 771 -4.19 19.20 15.16
C THR A 771 -5.57 19.35 15.83
N GLY A 772 -6.13 18.29 16.41
CA GLY A 772 -7.45 18.35 17.08
C GLY A 772 -8.66 18.37 16.12
N LYS A 773 -8.45 18.21 14.80
CA LYS A 773 -9.53 17.97 13.83
C LYS A 773 -10.25 16.64 14.12
N ILE A 774 -9.50 15.66 14.63
CA ILE A 774 -9.98 14.41 15.26
C ILE A 774 -9.53 14.46 16.74
N ASN A 775 -10.32 13.94 17.67
CA ASN A 775 -9.92 13.84 19.09
C ASN A 775 -10.12 12.45 19.71
N LEU A 776 -10.81 11.52 19.05
CA LEU A 776 -10.94 10.13 19.49
C LEU A 776 -10.47 9.15 18.40
N LEU A 777 -9.33 8.50 18.61
CA LEU A 777 -8.84 7.45 17.71
C LEU A 777 -9.39 6.09 18.11
N ILE A 778 -9.82 5.29 17.12
CA ILE A 778 -10.35 3.95 17.34
C ILE A 778 -9.43 2.97 16.59
N ALA A 779 -8.50 2.38 17.31
CA ALA A 779 -7.35 1.71 16.75
C ALA A 779 -7.33 0.20 17.03
N THR A 780 -6.65 -0.54 16.16
CA THR A 780 -6.09 -1.85 16.54
C THR A 780 -4.71 -1.68 17.18
N THR A 781 -3.95 -2.77 17.37
CA THR A 781 -2.58 -2.75 17.92
C THR A 781 -1.59 -1.86 17.15
N VAL A 782 -1.96 -1.35 15.96
CA VAL A 782 -1.16 -0.41 15.16
C VAL A 782 -0.70 0.82 15.97
N ALA A 783 -1.55 1.32 16.87
CA ALA A 783 -1.31 2.53 17.67
C ALA A 783 -0.70 2.27 19.06
N GLU A 784 -0.49 1.01 19.47
CA GLU A 784 0.16 0.71 20.76
C GLU A 784 1.62 1.19 20.72
N GLU A 785 2.37 0.79 19.69
CA GLU A 785 3.83 1.01 19.57
C GLU A 785 4.22 1.96 18.42
N GLY A 786 5.34 2.67 18.57
CA GLY A 786 6.16 3.21 17.47
C GLY A 786 5.63 4.43 16.71
N LEU A 787 4.31 4.64 16.64
CA LEU A 787 3.75 5.88 16.08
C LEU A 787 3.79 6.99 17.14
N ASP A 788 4.27 8.18 16.81
CA ASP A 788 4.06 9.38 17.63
C ASP A 788 2.60 9.83 17.55
N ILE A 789 1.92 9.79 18.69
CA ILE A 789 0.51 10.10 18.85
C ILE A 789 0.43 11.08 20.02
N LYS A 790 -0.30 12.19 19.83
CA LYS A 790 -0.44 13.24 20.83
C LYS A 790 -1.07 12.69 22.12
N GLU A 791 -0.76 13.36 23.21
CA GLU A 791 -1.04 12.93 24.57
C GLU A 791 -2.54 12.86 24.84
N CYS A 792 -2.95 11.77 25.48
CA CYS A 792 -4.36 11.45 25.69
C CYS A 792 -4.75 11.61 27.17
N ASN A 793 -5.98 12.07 27.39
CA ASN A 793 -6.65 12.07 28.67
C ASN A 793 -7.28 10.70 28.98
N ILE A 794 -7.57 9.89 27.96
CA ILE A 794 -8.09 8.53 28.16
C ILE A 794 -7.58 7.51 27.15
N VAL A 795 -7.22 6.33 27.64
CA VAL A 795 -6.97 5.13 26.82
C VAL A 795 -7.92 4.03 27.27
N ILE A 796 -8.78 3.58 26.37
CA ILE A 796 -9.73 2.50 26.62
C ILE A 796 -9.26 1.25 25.87
N ARG A 797 -9.13 0.11 26.54
CA ARG A 797 -8.98 -1.19 25.89
C ARG A 797 -10.33 -1.88 25.90
N TYR A 798 -10.91 -2.04 24.71
CA TYR A 798 -12.26 -2.54 24.50
C TYR A 798 -12.21 -4.01 24.09
N GLY A 799 -12.30 -4.91 25.08
CA GLY A 799 -12.14 -6.36 24.92
C GLY A 799 -10.75 -6.84 24.49
N LEU A 800 -9.77 -5.94 24.34
CA LEU A 800 -8.41 -6.25 23.88
C LEU A 800 -7.43 -6.36 25.04
N VAL A 801 -6.91 -7.56 25.28
CA VAL A 801 -5.75 -7.81 26.14
C VAL A 801 -4.75 -8.69 25.40
N THR A 802 -3.53 -8.18 25.23
CA THR A 802 -2.44 -8.78 24.44
C THR A 802 -1.32 -9.32 25.33
N ASN A 803 -0.31 -8.50 25.64
CA ASN A 803 0.83 -8.83 26.51
C ASN A 803 1.22 -7.64 27.40
N GLU A 804 2.19 -7.86 28.29
CA GLU A 804 2.70 -6.85 29.23
C GLU A 804 3.39 -5.65 28.55
N ILE A 805 4.02 -5.83 27.39
CA ILE A 805 4.72 -4.76 26.67
C ILE A 805 3.72 -3.78 26.06
N ALA A 806 2.77 -4.30 25.28
CA ALA A 806 1.71 -3.53 24.65
C ALA A 806 0.79 -2.85 25.70
N MET A 807 0.59 -3.50 26.84
CA MET A 807 -0.12 -2.92 28.00
C MET A 807 0.59 -1.67 28.53
N VAL A 808 1.90 -1.73 28.78
CA VAL A 808 2.71 -0.57 29.23
C VAL A 808 2.80 0.51 28.15
N GLN A 809 2.97 0.14 26.88
CA GLN A 809 2.98 1.08 25.76
C GLN A 809 1.64 1.82 25.61
N ALA A 810 0.51 1.10 25.69
CA ALA A 810 -0.83 1.69 25.66
C ALA A 810 -1.10 2.58 26.89
N ARG A 811 -0.70 2.14 28.09
CA ARG A 811 -0.75 2.97 29.31
C ARG A 811 0.00 4.28 29.11
N GLY A 812 1.21 4.23 28.53
CA GLY A 812 2.04 5.38 28.18
C GLY A 812 1.52 6.32 27.08
N ARG A 813 0.32 6.08 26.53
CA ARG A 813 -0.40 7.06 25.69
C ARG A 813 -1.33 7.96 26.53
N ALA A 814 -1.90 7.43 27.61
CA ALA A 814 -2.60 8.19 28.63
C ALA A 814 -1.54 8.83 29.56
N ARG A 815 -1.14 10.06 29.23
CA ARG A 815 -0.13 10.82 29.98
C ARG A 815 -0.39 12.34 30.00
N ALA A 816 -1.58 12.77 29.57
CA ALA A 816 -2.06 14.12 29.88
C ALA A 816 -2.43 14.21 31.37
N ASP A 817 -2.67 15.42 31.87
CA ASP A 817 -3.15 15.60 33.23
C ASP A 817 -4.53 14.95 33.45
N GLU A 818 -4.71 14.49 34.70
CA GLU A 818 -5.82 13.65 35.17
C GLU A 818 -6.18 12.42 34.30
N SER A 819 -5.22 11.90 33.53
CA SER A 819 -5.50 10.87 32.53
C SER A 819 -5.86 9.49 33.11
N THR A 820 -6.62 8.73 32.34
CA THR A 820 -7.20 7.44 32.74
C THR A 820 -6.89 6.31 31.75
N TYR A 821 -6.76 5.09 32.27
CA TYR A 821 -6.60 3.86 31.51
C TYR A 821 -7.71 2.89 31.90
N VAL A 822 -8.59 2.52 30.96
CA VAL A 822 -9.83 1.78 31.24
C VAL A 822 -9.88 0.48 30.46
N LEU A 823 -10.03 -0.65 31.14
CA LEU A 823 -10.36 -1.93 30.50
C LEU A 823 -11.88 -2.12 30.49
N VAL A 824 -12.50 -2.10 29.32
CA VAL A 824 -13.92 -2.46 29.13
C VAL A 824 -14.00 -3.94 28.75
N ALA A 825 -14.66 -4.75 29.58
CA ALA A 825 -14.73 -6.20 29.43
C ALA A 825 -16.06 -6.77 29.94
N HIS A 826 -16.43 -7.96 29.46
CA HIS A 826 -17.51 -8.75 30.05
C HIS A 826 -16.94 -9.64 31.15
N SER A 827 -17.64 -9.84 32.27
CA SER A 827 -17.16 -10.64 33.41
C SER A 827 -16.69 -12.04 33.00
N ASN A 828 -17.52 -12.82 32.31
CA ASN A 828 -17.19 -14.20 31.92
C ASN A 828 -16.22 -14.33 30.71
N SER A 829 -15.59 -13.24 30.25
CA SER A 829 -14.76 -13.26 29.02
C SER A 829 -13.29 -13.69 29.21
N GLY A 830 -12.86 -13.94 30.45
CA GLY A 830 -11.47 -14.27 30.75
C GLY A 830 -10.48 -13.15 30.42
N VAL A 831 -10.95 -11.91 30.20
CA VAL A 831 -10.15 -10.75 29.77
C VAL A 831 -9.51 -10.05 30.97
N ILE A 832 -10.23 -9.95 32.09
CA ILE A 832 -9.83 -9.20 33.28
C ILE A 832 -8.66 -9.93 33.97
N GLU A 833 -8.75 -11.25 34.09
CA GLU A 833 -7.75 -12.16 34.62
C GLU A 833 -6.46 -12.13 33.80
N ARG A 834 -6.58 -12.01 32.46
CA ARG A 834 -5.42 -11.83 31.57
C ARG A 834 -4.73 -10.49 31.78
N GLU A 835 -5.47 -9.43 32.06
CA GLU A 835 -4.88 -8.13 32.38
C GLU A 835 -4.19 -8.14 33.76
N ILE A 836 -4.79 -8.79 34.76
CA ILE A 836 -4.21 -8.99 36.09
C ILE A 836 -2.92 -9.85 36.00
N VAL A 837 -2.90 -10.87 35.13
CA VAL A 837 -1.68 -11.63 34.82
C VAL A 837 -0.62 -10.74 34.16
N ASN A 838 -1.00 -9.77 33.33
CA ASN A 838 -0.05 -8.84 32.73
C ASN A 838 0.46 -7.78 33.75
N ASP A 839 -0.37 -7.28 34.68
CA ASP A 839 0.08 -6.48 35.84
C ASP A 839 1.13 -7.26 36.67
N PHE A 840 0.89 -8.56 36.88
CA PHE A 840 1.81 -9.43 37.60
C PHE A 840 3.11 -9.66 36.83
N ARG A 841 3.06 -9.82 35.50
CA ARG A 841 4.24 -9.90 34.63
C ARG A 841 5.06 -8.62 34.62
N GLU A 842 4.43 -7.45 34.60
CA GLU A 842 5.13 -6.17 34.72
C GLU A 842 5.88 -6.08 36.07
N LYS A 843 5.24 -6.44 37.17
CA LYS A 843 5.87 -6.50 38.50
C LYS A 843 6.99 -7.54 38.58
N MET A 844 6.84 -8.67 37.88
CA MET A 844 7.87 -9.71 37.74
C MET A 844 9.06 -9.24 36.89
N MET A 845 8.81 -8.44 35.85
CA MET A 845 9.83 -7.85 34.97
C MET A 845 10.76 -6.91 35.75
N TYR A 846 10.23 -5.94 36.49
CA TYR A 846 11.07 -5.01 37.26
C TYR A 846 11.93 -5.74 38.30
N LYS A 847 11.37 -6.77 38.98
CA LYS A 847 12.15 -7.66 39.85
C LYS A 847 13.24 -8.42 39.09
N ALA A 848 12.95 -8.91 37.88
CA ALA A 848 13.93 -9.62 37.06
C ALA A 848 15.06 -8.70 36.59
N ILE A 849 14.77 -7.46 36.20
CA ILE A 849 15.74 -6.44 35.81
C ILE A 849 16.70 -6.15 36.97
N ASP A 850 16.18 -5.89 38.17
CA ASP A 850 17.02 -5.63 39.36
C ASP A 850 17.88 -6.86 39.74
N HIS A 851 17.32 -8.08 39.68
CA HIS A 851 18.07 -9.33 39.86
C HIS A 851 19.11 -9.63 38.75
N VAL A 852 19.13 -8.86 37.65
CA VAL A 852 20.12 -8.95 36.57
C VAL A 852 21.16 -7.82 36.70
N GLN A 853 20.74 -6.60 37.06
CA GLN A 853 21.63 -5.49 37.38
C GLN A 853 22.53 -5.78 38.58
N ASN A 854 21.99 -6.43 39.61
CA ASN A 854 22.69 -6.73 40.86
C ASN A 854 23.36 -8.12 40.84
N MET A 855 23.62 -8.68 39.66
CA MET A 855 24.31 -9.98 39.49
C MET A 855 25.82 -9.82 39.54
N ASN A 856 26.55 -10.82 40.06
CA ASN A 856 28.01 -10.85 39.95
C ASN A 856 28.44 -10.75 38.47
N PRO A 857 29.31 -9.80 38.08
CA PRO A 857 29.72 -9.62 36.68
C PRO A 857 30.26 -10.88 35.99
N GLU A 858 30.94 -11.77 36.71
CA GLU A 858 31.44 -13.04 36.16
C GLU A 858 30.30 -14.03 35.87
N GLU A 859 29.31 -14.13 36.77
CA GLU A 859 28.12 -14.98 36.59
C GLU A 859 27.29 -14.48 35.41
N TYR A 860 27.14 -13.15 35.29
CA TYR A 860 26.48 -12.49 34.18
C TYR A 860 27.21 -12.79 32.86
N ALA A 861 28.51 -12.51 32.78
CA ALA A 861 29.32 -12.74 31.57
C ALA A 861 29.27 -14.21 31.10
N ARG A 862 29.33 -15.17 32.03
CA ARG A 862 29.19 -16.60 31.72
C ARG A 862 27.82 -16.91 31.11
N LYS A 863 26.73 -16.47 31.74
CA LYS A 863 25.35 -16.72 31.26
C LYS A 863 25.06 -16.05 29.92
N ILE A 864 25.58 -14.84 29.72
CA ILE A 864 25.49 -14.13 28.44
C ILE A 864 26.17 -14.93 27.33
N LEU A 865 27.39 -15.44 27.56
CA LEU A 865 28.12 -16.25 26.59
C LEU A 865 27.39 -17.57 26.26
N GLU A 866 26.86 -18.26 27.27
CA GLU A 866 26.05 -19.48 27.10
C GLU A 866 24.82 -19.24 26.23
N LEU A 867 24.06 -18.17 26.51
CA LEU A 867 22.87 -17.80 25.75
C LEU A 867 23.20 -17.33 24.31
N GLN A 868 24.34 -16.66 24.10
CA GLN A 868 24.85 -16.31 22.77
C GLN A 868 25.20 -17.54 21.94
N MET A 869 25.90 -18.51 22.54
CA MET A 869 26.23 -19.78 21.88
C MET A 869 24.97 -20.59 21.54
N GLN A 870 24.01 -20.67 22.47
CA GLN A 870 22.70 -21.27 22.21
C GLN A 870 21.98 -20.57 21.05
N SER A 871 21.91 -19.23 21.06
CA SER A 871 21.24 -18.45 20.00
C SER A 871 21.85 -18.72 18.62
N ILE A 872 23.18 -18.77 18.50
CA ILE A 872 23.85 -19.12 17.23
C ILE A 872 23.54 -20.57 16.82
N MET A 873 23.51 -21.51 17.76
CA MET A 873 23.19 -22.92 17.47
C MET A 873 21.72 -23.10 17.03
N GLU A 874 20.77 -22.43 17.69
CA GLU A 874 19.34 -22.42 17.31
C GLU A 874 19.16 -22.02 15.83
N LYS A 875 19.86 -20.98 15.36
CA LYS A 875 19.79 -20.53 13.96
C LYS A 875 20.38 -21.59 13.01
N LYS A 876 21.55 -22.16 13.32
CA LYS A 876 22.19 -23.21 12.51
C LYS A 876 21.29 -24.44 12.35
N MET A 877 20.63 -24.87 13.43
CA MET A 877 19.71 -26.02 13.38
C MET A 877 18.42 -25.70 12.59
N LYS A 878 17.90 -24.47 12.66
CA LYS A 878 16.77 -24.03 11.82
C LYS A 878 17.13 -24.00 10.34
N ILE A 879 18.30 -23.46 9.97
CA ILE A 879 18.78 -23.43 8.58
C ILE A 879 18.88 -24.85 8.01
N LYS A 880 19.53 -25.79 8.72
CA LYS A 880 19.59 -27.20 8.29
C LYS A 880 18.20 -27.82 8.09
N ARG A 881 17.25 -27.55 9.00
CA ARG A 881 15.85 -28.01 8.89
C ARG A 881 15.04 -27.32 7.79
N SER A 882 15.46 -26.15 7.30
CA SER A 882 14.82 -25.45 6.19
C SER A 882 15.31 -26.00 4.85
N ILE A 883 16.63 -26.17 4.70
CA ILE A 883 17.24 -26.78 3.51
C ILE A 883 16.68 -28.20 3.30
N ALA A 884 16.61 -29.00 4.36
CA ALA A 884 16.06 -30.36 4.31
C ALA A 884 14.53 -30.45 4.01
N LYS A 885 13.82 -29.31 3.89
CA LYS A 885 12.43 -29.27 3.43
C LYS A 885 12.28 -28.91 1.95
N HIS A 886 13.26 -28.22 1.36
CA HIS A 886 13.30 -27.90 -0.07
C HIS A 886 14.07 -28.98 -0.83
N TYR A 887 13.59 -30.22 -0.75
CA TYR A 887 13.91 -31.20 -1.78
C TYR A 887 13.12 -30.84 -3.04
N LYS A 888 13.78 -30.79 -4.21
CA LYS A 888 13.14 -30.48 -5.49
C LYS A 888 12.37 -31.70 -6.01
N GLU A 889 11.09 -31.82 -5.64
CA GLU A 889 10.16 -32.66 -6.41
C GLU A 889 9.80 -31.95 -7.73
N ASN A 890 9.69 -32.71 -8.81
CA ASN A 890 9.40 -32.21 -10.15
C ASN A 890 7.95 -31.66 -10.21
N PRO A 891 7.67 -30.46 -10.76
CA PRO A 891 6.31 -29.92 -10.88
C PRO A 891 5.30 -30.88 -11.53
N SER A 892 5.77 -31.75 -12.43
CA SER A 892 4.98 -32.83 -13.03
C SER A 892 4.34 -33.80 -12.04
N LEU A 893 4.75 -33.83 -10.77
CA LEU A 893 4.23 -34.74 -9.75
C LEU A 893 2.92 -34.26 -9.10
N ILE A 894 2.42 -33.06 -9.42
CA ILE A 894 1.20 -32.51 -8.81
C ILE A 894 0.15 -32.01 -9.82
N ASN A 895 -1.11 -32.06 -9.39
CA ASN A 895 -2.26 -31.43 -10.04
C ASN A 895 -3.00 -30.53 -9.02
N PHE A 896 -3.59 -29.43 -9.49
CA PHE A 896 -4.41 -28.52 -8.68
C PHE A 896 -5.90 -28.75 -8.97
N LEU A 897 -6.67 -29.05 -7.92
CA LEU A 897 -8.14 -29.11 -7.98
C LEU A 897 -8.75 -27.87 -7.32
N CYS A 898 -9.88 -27.38 -7.84
CA CYS A 898 -10.67 -26.32 -7.20
C CYS A 898 -11.12 -26.73 -5.79
N LYS A 899 -10.94 -25.88 -4.75
CA LYS A 899 -11.33 -26.23 -3.37
C LYS A 899 -12.81 -26.57 -3.19
N ASN A 900 -13.69 -26.08 -4.09
CA ASN A 900 -15.14 -26.17 -3.93
C ASN A 900 -15.78 -27.35 -4.68
N CYS A 901 -15.56 -27.43 -6.00
CA CYS A 901 -16.19 -28.45 -6.85
C CYS A 901 -15.23 -29.58 -7.28
N SER A 902 -13.99 -29.58 -6.78
CA SER A 902 -12.93 -30.57 -7.07
C SER A 902 -12.65 -30.84 -8.56
N VAL A 903 -13.04 -29.93 -9.45
CA VAL A 903 -12.64 -29.95 -10.87
C VAL A 903 -11.13 -29.75 -10.97
N LEU A 904 -10.49 -30.42 -11.92
CA LEU A 904 -9.11 -30.14 -12.30
C LEU A 904 -9.03 -28.71 -12.83
N ALA A 905 -8.06 -27.94 -12.32
CA ALA A 905 -7.78 -26.59 -12.77
C ALA A 905 -6.51 -26.55 -13.63
N CYS A 906 -5.44 -27.21 -13.18
CA CYS A 906 -4.16 -27.30 -13.92
C CYS A 906 -3.25 -28.43 -13.39
N SER A 907 -2.24 -28.78 -14.17
CA SER A 907 -1.04 -29.50 -13.75
C SER A 907 -0.09 -28.57 -12.97
N GLY A 908 0.99 -29.12 -12.39
CA GLY A 908 2.12 -28.33 -11.90
C GLY A 908 3.07 -27.87 -13.00
N GLU A 909 3.04 -28.51 -14.18
CA GLU A 909 3.78 -28.09 -15.39
C GLU A 909 3.25 -26.76 -15.94
N ASP A 910 1.94 -26.53 -15.87
CA ASP A 910 1.28 -25.31 -16.36
C ASP A 910 1.64 -24.05 -15.56
N ILE A 911 2.16 -24.21 -14.33
CA ILE A 911 2.45 -23.11 -13.40
C ILE A 911 3.81 -22.50 -13.67
N HIS A 912 3.81 -21.23 -14.06
CA HIS A 912 5.01 -20.42 -14.28
C HIS A 912 5.09 -19.28 -13.27
N VAL A 913 6.28 -18.71 -13.05
CA VAL A 913 6.52 -17.65 -12.06
C VAL A 913 7.04 -16.37 -12.72
N ILE A 914 6.49 -15.23 -12.29
CA ILE A 914 6.93 -13.88 -12.67
C ILE A 914 7.54 -13.20 -11.44
N GLU A 915 8.67 -12.51 -11.61
CA GLU A 915 9.48 -11.91 -10.53
C GLU A 915 9.67 -12.83 -9.32
N LYS A 916 9.85 -14.14 -9.57
CA LYS A 916 10.02 -15.21 -8.57
C LYS A 916 8.94 -15.29 -7.47
N MET A 917 7.82 -14.57 -7.64
CA MET A 917 6.72 -14.48 -6.68
C MET A 917 5.34 -14.80 -7.27
N HIS A 918 5.04 -14.29 -8.46
CA HIS A 918 3.69 -14.29 -9.03
C HIS A 918 3.46 -15.54 -9.86
N HIS A 919 2.66 -16.46 -9.33
CA HIS A 919 2.39 -17.76 -9.96
C HIS A 919 1.19 -17.62 -10.91
N VAL A 920 1.40 -17.90 -12.19
CA VAL A 920 0.43 -17.74 -13.29
C VAL A 920 0.25 -19.06 -14.06
N ASN A 921 -0.82 -19.15 -14.84
CA ASN A 921 -1.04 -20.23 -15.82
C ASN A 921 -1.57 -19.61 -17.12
N MET A 922 -0.85 -19.76 -18.22
CA MET A 922 -1.20 -19.16 -19.51
C MET A 922 -1.70 -20.18 -20.55
N THR A 923 -1.91 -21.45 -20.17
CA THR A 923 -2.37 -22.44 -21.15
C THR A 923 -3.77 -22.08 -21.69
N PRO A 924 -4.03 -22.22 -23.01
CA PRO A 924 -5.33 -21.88 -23.59
C PRO A 924 -6.50 -22.60 -22.91
N VAL A 925 -6.31 -23.89 -22.57
CA VAL A 925 -7.25 -24.72 -21.82
C VAL A 925 -7.64 -24.09 -20.47
N PHE A 926 -6.73 -23.35 -19.82
CA PHE A 926 -7.05 -22.68 -18.56
C PHE A 926 -7.99 -21.47 -18.75
N LYS A 927 -7.91 -20.74 -19.88
CA LYS A 927 -8.79 -19.60 -20.21
C LYS A 927 -10.26 -20.03 -20.24
N GLU A 928 -10.56 -21.24 -20.69
CA GLU A 928 -11.92 -21.79 -20.73
C GLU A 928 -12.53 -22.09 -19.34
N LEU A 929 -11.70 -22.28 -18.30
CA LEU A 929 -12.12 -22.82 -16.99
C LEU A 929 -12.51 -21.75 -15.96
N TYR A 930 -12.24 -20.48 -16.23
CA TYR A 930 -12.58 -19.36 -15.36
C TYR A 930 -13.50 -18.32 -16.03
N ILE A 931 -13.99 -17.39 -15.20
CA ILE A 931 -14.66 -16.15 -15.60
C ILE A 931 -13.93 -15.02 -14.86
N VAL A 932 -13.75 -13.87 -15.50
CA VAL A 932 -13.22 -12.65 -14.85
C VAL A 932 -14.39 -11.83 -14.32
N ARG A 933 -14.27 -11.30 -13.10
CA ARG A 933 -15.25 -10.42 -12.47
C ARG A 933 -14.61 -9.09 -12.10
N GLU A 934 -15.34 -7.99 -12.23
CA GLU A 934 -14.94 -6.73 -11.60
C GLU A 934 -14.64 -6.89 -10.10
N ASN A 935 -13.55 -6.25 -9.67
CA ASN A 935 -13.09 -6.34 -8.30
C ASN A 935 -13.77 -5.28 -7.41
N LYS A 936 -14.59 -5.72 -6.45
CA LYS A 936 -15.31 -4.86 -5.50
C LYS A 936 -14.42 -3.89 -4.69
N ALA A 937 -13.10 -4.15 -4.59
CA ALA A 937 -12.18 -3.22 -3.95
C ALA A 937 -11.91 -1.96 -4.79
N LEU A 938 -12.03 -2.05 -6.13
CA LEU A 938 -11.82 -0.96 -7.08
C LEU A 938 -13.06 -0.07 -7.21
N ARG A 939 -14.28 -0.65 -7.23
CA ARG A 939 -15.59 0.06 -7.25
C ARG A 939 -15.82 1.15 -6.15
N LYS A 940 -14.87 1.37 -5.24
CA LYS A 940 -14.88 2.45 -4.23
C LYS A 940 -13.80 3.52 -4.43
N LYS A 941 -13.13 3.54 -5.58
CA LYS A 941 -12.34 4.68 -6.07
C LYS A 941 -12.89 5.07 -7.44
N PHE A 942 -13.29 6.33 -7.59
CA PHE A 942 -13.39 6.94 -8.91
C PHE A 942 -11.97 7.29 -9.35
N ALA A 943 -11.42 6.48 -10.24
CA ALA A 943 -10.19 6.69 -10.98
C ALA A 943 -10.16 5.64 -12.08
N ASP A 944 -9.96 6.06 -13.32
CA ASP A 944 -9.86 5.15 -14.46
C ASP A 944 -8.55 4.35 -14.43
N TYR A 945 -8.55 3.22 -15.15
CA TYR A 945 -7.44 2.29 -15.41
C TYR A 945 -7.08 1.19 -14.36
N GLN A 946 -6.51 0.11 -14.93
CA GLN A 946 -6.01 -1.13 -14.32
C GLN A 946 -7.03 -2.08 -13.66
N THR A 947 -7.60 -2.91 -14.53
CA THR A 947 -8.55 -4.02 -14.34
C THR A 947 -7.98 -5.24 -13.60
N ASN A 948 -7.60 -5.09 -12.33
CA ASN A 948 -7.25 -6.23 -11.44
C ASN A 948 -8.49 -7.07 -11.04
N GLY A 949 -9.18 -7.66 -12.03
CA GLY A 949 -10.40 -8.46 -11.88
C GLY A 949 -10.20 -9.73 -11.05
N GLU A 950 -11.25 -10.18 -10.36
CA GLU A 950 -11.24 -11.43 -9.61
C GLU A 950 -11.54 -12.62 -10.54
N ILE A 951 -10.68 -13.64 -10.48
CA ILE A 951 -10.82 -14.87 -11.28
C ILE A 951 -11.69 -15.84 -10.50
N ILE A 952 -12.84 -16.25 -11.06
CA ILE A 952 -13.75 -17.22 -10.44
C ILE A 952 -13.91 -18.48 -11.30
N CYS A 953 -14.08 -19.63 -10.65
CA CYS A 953 -14.30 -20.92 -11.31
C CYS A 953 -15.64 -20.96 -12.05
N LYS A 954 -15.61 -21.12 -13.38
CA LYS A 954 -16.79 -21.19 -14.27
C LYS A 954 -17.83 -22.23 -13.84
N LYS A 955 -17.39 -23.33 -13.21
CA LYS A 955 -18.26 -24.42 -12.71
C LYS A 955 -18.93 -24.16 -11.35
N CYS A 956 -18.52 -23.17 -10.55
CA CYS A 956 -19.09 -23.04 -9.19
C CYS A 956 -19.00 -21.67 -8.48
N GLY A 957 -18.48 -20.63 -9.15
CA GLY A 957 -18.31 -19.28 -8.58
C GLY A 957 -17.15 -19.15 -7.55
N GLN A 958 -16.36 -20.21 -7.35
CA GLN A 958 -15.24 -20.19 -6.41
C GLN A 958 -14.11 -19.29 -6.91
N ALA A 959 -13.82 -18.18 -6.21
CA ALA A 959 -12.65 -17.37 -6.45
C ALA A 959 -11.35 -18.20 -6.41
N TRP A 960 -10.50 -18.02 -7.43
CA TRP A 960 -9.24 -18.72 -7.67
C TRP A 960 -8.03 -17.78 -7.57
N GLY A 961 -8.13 -16.57 -8.13
CA GLY A 961 -6.98 -15.70 -8.39
C GLY A 961 -7.33 -14.22 -8.50
N THR A 962 -6.51 -13.47 -9.23
CA THR A 962 -6.83 -12.13 -9.79
C THR A 962 -6.08 -12.00 -11.11
N MET A 963 -6.66 -11.30 -12.08
CA MET A 963 -5.93 -10.86 -13.27
C MET A 963 -4.80 -9.91 -12.86
N MET A 964 -3.78 -9.82 -13.72
CA MET A 964 -2.58 -9.01 -13.56
C MET A 964 -2.04 -8.69 -14.95
N VAL A 965 -1.89 -7.41 -15.28
CA VAL A 965 -1.18 -7.00 -16.50
C VAL A 965 0.33 -7.11 -16.24
N HIS A 966 1.06 -7.78 -17.13
CA HIS A 966 2.52 -7.82 -17.11
C HIS A 966 3.08 -7.78 -18.54
N LYS A 967 3.95 -6.79 -18.83
CA LYS A 967 4.47 -6.50 -20.20
C LYS A 967 3.36 -6.43 -21.28
N GLY A 968 2.20 -5.87 -20.91
CA GLY A 968 1.03 -5.75 -21.80
C GLY A 968 0.15 -6.99 -21.89
N LEU A 969 0.54 -8.13 -21.32
CA LEU A 969 -0.27 -9.36 -21.33
C LEU A 969 -1.17 -9.44 -20.09
N ASP A 970 -2.43 -9.86 -20.28
CA ASP A 970 -3.40 -10.10 -19.20
C ASP A 970 -3.26 -11.52 -18.61
N LEU A 971 -2.59 -11.64 -17.48
CA LEU A 971 -2.15 -12.92 -16.92
C LEU A 971 -2.94 -13.32 -15.65
N PRO A 972 -3.46 -14.56 -15.58
CA PRO A 972 -4.27 -14.98 -14.44
C PRO A 972 -3.41 -15.45 -13.25
N CYS A 973 -3.17 -14.58 -12.27
CA CYS A 973 -2.37 -14.90 -11.09
C CYS A 973 -3.15 -15.75 -10.06
N LEU A 974 -2.63 -16.94 -9.72
CA LEU A 974 -3.32 -17.96 -8.94
C LEU A 974 -2.93 -17.95 -7.44
N LYS A 975 -3.95 -18.09 -6.58
CA LYS A 975 -3.79 -18.05 -5.11
C LYS A 975 -4.00 -19.45 -4.55
N ILE A 976 -2.91 -20.20 -4.31
CA ILE A 976 -2.89 -21.61 -3.86
C ILE A 976 -3.87 -21.97 -2.72
N LYS A 977 -4.19 -21.02 -1.83
CA LYS A 977 -5.22 -21.17 -0.77
C LYS A 977 -6.61 -21.59 -1.29
N ASN A 978 -6.90 -21.37 -2.57
CA ASN A 978 -8.17 -21.66 -3.23
C ASN A 978 -8.19 -23.04 -3.91
N PHE A 979 -7.09 -23.79 -3.84
CA PHE A 979 -6.89 -25.08 -4.51
C PHE A 979 -6.55 -26.20 -3.51
N VAL A 980 -6.75 -27.44 -3.95
CA VAL A 980 -6.34 -28.67 -3.28
C VAL A 980 -5.27 -29.31 -4.15
N VAL A 981 -4.07 -29.48 -3.61
CA VAL A 981 -2.93 -30.10 -4.30
C VAL A 981 -3.02 -31.60 -4.16
N VAL A 982 -3.01 -32.29 -5.29
CA VAL A 982 -3.01 -33.75 -5.41
C VAL A 982 -1.66 -34.18 -5.97
N PHE A 983 -0.94 -35.03 -5.24
CA PHE A 983 0.32 -35.60 -5.68
C PHE A 983 0.07 -36.94 -6.38
N LYS A 984 0.73 -37.19 -7.51
CA LYS A 984 0.60 -38.43 -8.29
C LYS A 984 1.09 -39.68 -7.51
N ASN A 985 1.99 -39.49 -6.54
CA ASN A 985 2.66 -40.55 -5.77
C ASN A 985 1.84 -41.13 -4.60
N ASN A 986 0.51 -41.25 -4.71
CA ASN A 986 -0.41 -41.74 -3.67
C ASN A 986 -0.34 -41.04 -2.28
N THR A 987 0.36 -39.89 -2.16
CA THR A 987 0.40 -39.14 -0.89
C THR A 987 -0.89 -38.33 -0.69
N PRO A 988 -1.34 -38.14 0.57
CA PRO A 988 -2.65 -37.57 0.83
C PRO A 988 -2.78 -36.13 0.32
N LYS A 989 -3.94 -35.82 -0.27
CA LYS A 989 -4.32 -34.49 -0.78
C LYS A 989 -4.09 -33.42 0.29
N LYS A 990 -3.49 -32.28 -0.09
CA LYS A 990 -3.10 -31.20 0.83
C LYS A 990 -3.68 -29.86 0.39
N GLN A 991 -3.77 -28.94 1.35
CA GLN A 991 -4.01 -27.52 1.11
C GLN A 991 -2.88 -26.72 1.75
N TYR A 992 -2.44 -25.69 1.04
CA TYR A 992 -1.35 -24.81 1.44
C TYR A 992 -1.86 -23.37 1.51
N LYS A 993 -1.39 -22.57 2.46
CA LYS A 993 -1.74 -21.15 2.57
C LYS A 993 -0.88 -20.25 1.69
N LYS A 994 0.34 -20.68 1.37
CA LYS A 994 1.32 -19.95 0.55
C LYS A 994 2.08 -20.91 -0.36
N TRP A 995 2.53 -20.43 -1.51
CA TRP A 995 3.32 -21.20 -2.47
C TRP A 995 4.61 -21.76 -1.85
N VAL A 996 5.32 -20.96 -1.03
CA VAL A 996 6.54 -21.38 -0.29
C VAL A 996 6.33 -22.51 0.75
N GLU A 997 5.10 -22.94 1.03
CA GLU A 997 4.82 -24.11 1.88
C GLU A 997 4.87 -25.44 1.09
N LEU A 998 4.88 -25.37 -0.25
CA LEU A 998 4.97 -26.51 -1.17
C LEU A 998 6.45 -26.89 -1.43
N PRO A 999 6.84 -28.18 -1.42
CA PRO A 999 8.22 -28.62 -1.65
C PRO A 999 8.53 -28.78 -3.16
N ILE A 1000 8.10 -27.83 -3.99
CA ILE A 1000 8.25 -27.86 -5.46
C ILE A 1000 8.72 -26.48 -5.92
N THR A 1001 9.57 -26.44 -6.93
CA THR A 1001 10.05 -25.21 -7.58
C THR A 1001 9.53 -25.19 -9.01
N PHE A 1002 8.80 -24.13 -9.36
CA PHE A 1002 8.26 -23.89 -10.69
C PHE A 1002 9.27 -23.12 -11.56
N PRO A 1003 9.20 -23.21 -12.90
CA PRO A 1003 10.00 -22.39 -13.80
C PRO A 1003 9.59 -20.91 -13.74
N ASP A 1004 10.55 -20.01 -13.99
CA ASP A 1004 10.24 -18.63 -14.33
C ASP A 1004 9.58 -18.57 -15.73
N LEU A 1005 8.76 -17.56 -16.00
CA LEU A 1005 7.98 -17.46 -17.24
C LEU A 1005 8.85 -17.07 -18.44
N ASP A 1006 8.90 -17.95 -19.43
CA ASP A 1006 9.51 -17.72 -20.75
C ASP A 1006 8.46 -17.26 -21.76
N TYR A 1007 8.67 -16.08 -22.34
CA TYR A 1007 7.76 -15.46 -23.30
C TYR A 1007 7.91 -16.06 -24.71
N SER A 1008 9.08 -16.63 -25.04
CA SER A 1008 9.36 -17.17 -26.38
C SER A 1008 8.48 -18.38 -26.71
N GLN A 1009 8.15 -19.18 -25.69
CA GLN A 1009 7.24 -20.33 -25.80
C GLN A 1009 5.78 -19.93 -26.07
N TYR A 1010 5.41 -18.66 -25.88
CA TYR A 1010 4.04 -18.18 -26.10
C TYR A 1010 3.89 -17.38 -27.40
N CYS A 1011 4.92 -16.63 -27.81
CA CYS A 1011 4.98 -15.99 -29.14
C CYS A 1011 4.96 -16.99 -30.31
N LEU A 1012 5.23 -18.28 -30.04
CA LEU A 1012 5.13 -19.39 -30.99
C LEU A 1012 3.77 -20.13 -30.93
N CYS A 1013 2.80 -19.60 -30.19
CA CYS A 1013 1.45 -20.18 -30.04
C CYS A 1013 0.31 -19.17 -30.26
N SER A 1014 0.62 -17.95 -30.71
CA SER A 1014 -0.34 -16.99 -31.22
C SER A 1014 -0.50 -17.18 -32.73
N ASP A 1015 -1.35 -18.12 -33.13
CA ASP A 1015 -1.73 -18.37 -34.53
C ASP A 1015 -2.68 -17.25 -35.05
N GLU A 1016 -2.20 -16.01 -35.09
CA GLU A 1016 -2.83 -14.85 -35.75
C GLU A 1016 -1.80 -14.14 -36.66
N ASP A 1017 -1.34 -14.88 -37.69
CA ASP A 1017 -0.54 -14.43 -38.86
C ASP A 1017 -1.35 -14.73 -40.16
#